data_AF-A0A9E0Y5Z5-F1
#
_entry.id   AF-A0A9E0Y5Z5-F1
#
_cell.length_a   1.000
_cell.length_b   1.000
_cell.length_c   1.000
_cell.angle_alpha   90.00
_cell.angle_beta   90.00
_cell.angle_gamma   90.00
#
_symmetry.space_group_name_H-M   'P 1'
#
loop_
_entity.id
_entity.type
_entity.pdbx_description
1 polymer ?
#
loop_
_entity_poly.entity_id
_entity_poly.type
_entity_poly.pdbx_seq_one_letter_code
_entity_poly.pdbx_strand_id
1 'polypeptide(L)'
;MKLNVLISLPGLFLIFTSVSALIASAPVAMTGGPDELPPEFSNAGARLFELGLPDPRGLEYRELEIKSNSVWGGSSNFKIHGWLLPAADPKGPRFGIGWNGVRFPLLSVGEKADLTADIRAALEKDEKMRADQKKANPDFPFYRFDSATPYMLSAAPEGLFPLRAVMLEKLGETKLAAEVWTAYATGLQISADEKKKHPDPFLYLAGHWTWALFDAAVNAHLAGDDADSLRYALELREIGGKVETEAAARGFKLADGPADQNRRYLDFLRPLDSLIADEQRRLDRKGNRADLDEISKIKDRTKRIAALVDRLDEIDAHQWGQPGGVSLGDDPIVAALVREGEPAVEALLKTLETDERLTRSVSFHRDFFRGRHLIPVADGAYIALTLILKTDVFGTPPVPTDTSTPEKRRALAAQIRAYYAKFAGKTPAERWYGALADDAASVEEWLQAAANIVAPQGKWNVAPDWAFTQAPVPAERAARGIVLQGAELSGKKSPPVAELLLRRMRELAARPDEKWPHRNLLAAADLGLALLAWEGRAHAPDVAALQAEIKKRLAGITDDPNNYAVQLRGALVNLYVKRIEAGDAAAFDEYAEWGEALRPLVKEEWSVFYREPAGVFRPLWRYPDNPRMRALAGRLFATPGSRWLPLVDPNDRESYFRGRLIGSPLLNVREFRALVLAGLADRTVIGKLTPSPRVDGRYDLKPDNPYAMLVAGSYNSSQIWFDAPAVLAGADLEIRVCDVYAAALARVNDAPRFGIAAPRADRDRLIADAVKFLNTEGKRFEATFDDF
;
A
#
# COMPACT_ATOMS: atom_id res chain seq x y z
N MET A 1 11.28 -5.91 29.89
CA MET A 1 11.61 -4.47 29.94
C MET A 1 10.41 -3.74 29.35
N LYS A 2 9.65 -3.00 30.18
CA LYS A 2 8.32 -2.45 29.85
C LYS A 2 8.48 -1.28 28.86
N LEU A 3 7.94 -1.42 27.65
CA LEU A 3 7.83 -0.33 26.67
C LEU A 3 6.36 0.10 26.62
N ASN A 4 6.07 1.31 27.07
CA ASN A 4 4.75 1.92 26.97
C ASN A 4 4.48 2.25 25.49
N VAL A 5 3.46 1.61 24.92
CA VAL A 5 2.95 1.88 23.58
C VAL A 5 1.99 3.08 23.71
N LEU A 6 2.42 4.24 23.23
CA LEU A 6 1.53 5.38 22.99
C LEU A 6 1.00 5.24 21.56
N ILE A 7 -0.27 4.86 21.45
CA ILE A 7 -1.00 4.73 20.18
C ILE A 7 -1.33 6.13 19.68
N SER A 8 -0.69 6.59 18.60
CA SER A 8 -1.09 7.81 17.90
C SER A 8 -2.11 7.46 16.81
N LEU A 9 -3.33 7.99 16.93
CA LEU A 9 -4.38 7.96 15.90
C LEU A 9 -3.93 8.71 14.63
N PRO A 10 -3.89 8.09 13.45
CA PRO A 10 -3.69 8.81 12.19
C PRO A 10 -5.05 9.21 11.62
N GLY A 11 -5.40 10.48 11.74
CA GLY A 11 -6.66 11.02 11.23
C GLY A 11 -6.51 12.48 10.82
N LEU A 12 -5.71 12.74 9.78
CA LEU A 12 -5.83 13.89 8.87
C LEU A 12 -4.66 13.83 7.87
N PHE A 13 -4.92 13.53 6.59
CA PHE A 13 -3.95 13.78 5.52
C PHE A 13 -4.64 14.29 4.25
N LEU A 14 -4.08 15.40 3.74
CA LEU A 14 -4.40 16.07 2.49
C LEU A 14 -3.79 15.32 1.30
N ILE A 15 -4.58 15.13 0.24
CA ILE A 15 -4.13 14.59 -1.05
C ILE A 15 -3.83 15.73 -2.01
N PHE A 16 -2.64 15.71 -2.62
CA PHE A 16 -2.36 16.37 -3.90
C PHE A 16 -2.08 15.30 -4.96
N THR A 17 -3.00 15.14 -5.90
CA THR A 17 -2.67 14.78 -7.28
C THR A 17 -3.41 15.76 -8.19
N SER A 18 -2.62 16.39 -9.05
CA SER A 18 -3.00 17.46 -9.95
C SER A 18 -3.96 17.00 -11.04
N VAL A 19 -5.14 17.61 -11.09
CA VAL A 19 -5.81 17.97 -12.35
C VAL A 19 -6.14 19.45 -12.27
N SER A 20 -5.47 20.23 -13.11
CA SER A 20 -5.70 21.65 -13.29
C SER A 20 -7.09 21.90 -13.89
N ALA A 21 -7.98 22.52 -13.12
CA ALA A 21 -9.10 23.29 -13.66
C ALA A 21 -9.43 24.42 -12.68
N LEU A 22 -9.04 25.64 -13.05
CA LEU A 22 -9.36 26.88 -12.37
C LEU A 22 -10.87 27.14 -12.54
N ILE A 23 -11.66 27.10 -11.47
CA ILE A 23 -13.05 27.63 -11.49
C ILE A 23 -13.29 28.46 -10.23
N ALA A 24 -13.57 29.74 -10.47
CA ALA A 24 -13.95 30.74 -9.48
C ALA A 24 -15.24 30.37 -8.73
N SER A 25 -15.34 30.83 -7.48
CA SER A 25 -16.38 30.52 -6.51
C SER A 25 -17.69 31.34 -6.62
N ALA A 26 -18.81 30.64 -6.34
CA ALA A 26 -20.19 31.05 -5.95
C ALA A 26 -21.20 31.45 -7.06
N PRO A 27 -22.53 31.17 -6.92
CA PRO A 27 -23.33 30.77 -5.73
C PRO A 27 -24.00 29.36 -5.80
N VAL A 28 -24.06 28.60 -4.69
CA VAL A 28 -25.19 28.35 -3.73
C VAL A 28 -26.33 27.46 -4.28
N ALA A 29 -26.33 26.17 -3.89
CA ALA A 29 -27.48 25.25 -4.01
C ALA A 29 -27.65 24.28 -2.82
N MET A 30 -26.64 24.15 -1.93
CA MET A 30 -26.73 23.36 -0.69
C MET A 30 -26.44 24.19 0.58
N THR A 31 -26.44 25.51 0.51
CA THR A 31 -26.28 26.38 1.68
C THR A 31 -27.50 27.30 1.74
N GLY A 32 -28.16 27.36 2.89
CA GLY A 32 -29.23 28.33 3.13
C GLY A 32 -28.62 29.66 3.57
N GLY A 33 -29.45 30.57 4.10
CA GLY A 33 -28.92 31.73 4.83
C GLY A 33 -28.05 31.27 6.02
N PRO A 34 -27.19 32.15 6.57
CA PRO A 34 -26.33 31.81 7.71
C PRO A 34 -27.08 31.26 8.94
N ASP A 35 -28.40 31.47 9.01
CA ASP A 35 -29.27 31.01 10.09
C ASP A 35 -30.36 30.01 9.64
N GLU A 36 -30.36 29.54 8.38
CA GLU A 36 -31.42 28.67 7.84
C GLU A 36 -30.85 27.47 7.06
N LEU A 37 -31.44 26.29 7.27
CA LEU A 37 -31.15 25.10 6.49
C LEU A 37 -31.84 25.17 5.11
N PRO A 38 -31.22 24.66 4.02
CA PRO A 38 -31.89 24.49 2.74
C PRO A 38 -33.14 23.58 2.87
N PRO A 39 -34.26 23.89 2.20
CA PRO A 39 -35.45 23.03 2.21
C PRO A 39 -35.18 21.59 1.79
N GLU A 40 -34.26 21.39 0.83
CA GLU A 40 -33.82 20.09 0.36
C GLU A 40 -33.08 19.30 1.45
N PHE A 41 -32.30 19.98 2.29
CA PHE A 41 -31.64 19.37 3.44
C PHE A 41 -32.66 18.92 4.48
N SER A 42 -33.58 19.81 4.86
CA SER A 42 -34.65 19.47 5.81
C SER A 42 -35.53 18.32 5.32
N ASN A 43 -35.86 18.30 4.02
CA ASN A 43 -36.60 17.20 3.40
C ASN A 43 -35.84 15.87 3.47
N ALA A 44 -34.55 15.89 3.11
CA ALA A 44 -33.68 14.71 3.19
C ALA A 44 -33.56 14.20 4.63
N GLY A 45 -33.30 15.10 5.59
CA GLY A 45 -33.17 14.78 7.01
C GLY A 45 -34.45 14.18 7.59
N ALA A 46 -35.60 14.80 7.33
CA ALA A 46 -36.90 14.26 7.74
C ALA A 46 -37.13 12.85 7.17
N ARG A 47 -36.79 12.64 5.89
CA ARG A 47 -36.91 11.34 5.25
C ARG A 47 -36.03 10.28 5.91
N LEU A 48 -34.81 10.59 6.34
CA LEU A 48 -33.96 9.63 7.05
C LEU A 48 -34.61 9.10 8.33
N PHE A 49 -35.30 9.95 9.11
CA PHE A 49 -36.05 9.49 10.29
C PHE A 49 -37.24 8.60 9.90
N GLU A 50 -37.95 8.91 8.82
CA GLU A 50 -39.02 8.04 8.30
C GLU A 50 -38.50 6.66 7.84
N LEU A 51 -37.27 6.61 7.32
CA LEU A 51 -36.63 5.37 6.91
C LEU A 51 -36.06 4.55 8.09
N GLY A 52 -35.90 5.18 9.27
CA GLY A 52 -35.52 4.50 10.51
C GLY A 52 -34.28 5.05 11.22
N LEU A 53 -33.78 6.24 10.85
CA LEU A 53 -32.72 6.90 11.62
C LEU A 53 -33.21 7.07 13.07
N PRO A 54 -32.43 6.65 14.10
CA PRO A 54 -32.89 6.72 15.48
C PRO A 54 -33.23 8.15 15.91
N ASP A 55 -34.44 8.35 16.45
CA ASP A 55 -34.94 9.66 16.91
C ASP A 55 -34.42 9.96 18.32
N PRO A 56 -33.61 11.02 18.52
CA PRO A 56 -33.03 11.34 19.82
C PRO A 56 -33.99 12.09 20.76
N ARG A 57 -35.16 12.53 20.29
CA ARG A 57 -36.06 13.37 21.08
C ARG A 57 -36.54 12.67 22.35
N GLY A 58 -36.48 13.39 23.47
CA GLY A 58 -36.92 12.89 24.78
C GLY A 58 -35.94 11.95 25.48
N LEU A 59 -34.77 11.68 24.88
CA LEU A 59 -33.71 10.87 25.47
C LEU A 59 -32.70 11.72 26.24
N GLU A 60 -32.06 11.13 27.25
CA GLU A 60 -31.00 11.82 27.99
C GLU A 60 -29.69 11.84 27.21
N TYR A 61 -29.10 13.02 27.01
CA TYR A 61 -27.77 13.19 26.44
C TYR A 61 -26.69 13.00 27.51
N ARG A 62 -25.81 12.03 27.32
CA ARG A 62 -24.89 11.48 28.34
C ARG A 62 -23.54 11.14 27.74
N GLU A 63 -22.51 11.07 28.56
CA GLU A 63 -21.29 10.34 28.22
C GLU A 63 -21.60 8.83 28.18
N LEU A 64 -21.20 8.17 27.10
CA LEU A 64 -21.44 6.74 26.84
C LEU A 64 -20.09 6.07 26.54
N GLU A 65 -19.81 4.95 27.19
CA GLU A 65 -18.63 4.15 26.88
C GLU A 65 -19.03 2.97 25.99
N ILE A 66 -18.37 2.83 24.85
CA ILE A 66 -18.63 1.79 23.85
C ILE A 66 -17.36 0.98 23.58
N LYS A 67 -17.52 -0.29 23.20
CA LYS A 67 -16.43 -1.08 22.63
C LYS A 67 -16.21 -0.64 21.18
N SER A 68 -14.96 -0.34 20.84
CA SER A 68 -14.56 0.06 19.49
C SER A 68 -13.51 -0.87 18.92
N ASN A 69 -13.77 -1.36 17.70
CA ASN A 69 -12.85 -2.19 16.93
C ASN A 69 -12.37 -1.40 15.70
N SER A 70 -11.19 -1.74 15.19
CA SER A 70 -10.59 -1.09 14.02
C SER A 70 -10.41 -2.07 12.87
N VAL A 71 -10.56 -1.58 11.64
CA VAL A 71 -10.24 -2.36 10.42
C VAL A 71 -8.75 -2.73 10.34
N TRP A 72 -7.92 -2.03 11.12
CA TRP A 72 -6.50 -2.29 11.31
C TRP A 72 -6.20 -3.33 12.40
N GLY A 73 -7.23 -3.91 13.00
CA GLY A 73 -7.13 -4.80 14.14
C GLY A 73 -7.14 -4.07 15.49
N GLY A 74 -7.39 -4.83 16.54
CA GLY A 74 -7.43 -4.35 17.93
C GLY A 74 -8.80 -3.82 18.38
N SER A 75 -8.95 -3.76 19.70
CA SER A 75 -10.15 -3.29 20.38
C SER A 75 -9.79 -2.31 21.48
N SER A 76 -10.60 -1.26 21.65
CA SER A 76 -10.43 -0.26 22.69
C SER A 76 -11.79 0.23 23.19
N ASN A 77 -11.85 0.69 24.43
CA ASN A 77 -13.02 1.38 24.94
C ASN A 77 -12.95 2.84 24.52
N PHE A 78 -14.04 3.35 23.97
CA PHE A 78 -14.17 4.74 23.55
C PHE A 78 -15.31 5.41 24.31
N LYS A 79 -15.04 6.62 24.78
CA LYS A 79 -16.08 7.51 25.30
C LYS A 79 -16.61 8.37 24.17
N ILE A 80 -17.93 8.41 24.03
CA ILE A 80 -18.65 9.30 23.13
C ILE A 80 -19.70 10.05 23.94
N HIS A 81 -20.23 11.16 23.41
CA HIS A 81 -21.46 11.75 23.93
C HIS A 81 -22.60 11.42 22.99
N GLY A 82 -23.73 10.97 23.54
CA GLY A 82 -24.87 10.50 22.77
C GLY A 82 -26.12 10.34 23.62
N TRP A 83 -27.16 9.75 23.05
CA TRP A 83 -28.46 9.62 23.70
C TRP A 83 -28.67 8.22 24.28
N LEU A 84 -28.97 8.16 25.57
CA LEU A 84 -29.22 6.91 26.27
C LEU A 84 -30.61 6.37 25.95
N LEU A 85 -30.69 5.13 25.46
CA LEU A 85 -31.98 4.47 25.23
C LEU A 85 -32.58 3.99 26.57
N PRO A 86 -33.92 4.03 26.71
CA PRO A 86 -34.59 3.45 27.86
C PRO A 86 -34.26 1.96 27.98
N ALA A 87 -33.96 1.49 29.20
CA ALA A 87 -33.72 0.08 29.43
C ALA A 87 -35.03 -0.70 29.31
N ALA A 88 -35.08 -1.69 28.41
CA ALA A 88 -36.22 -2.62 28.35
C ALA A 88 -36.25 -3.55 29.58
N ASP A 89 -35.07 -3.91 30.10
CA ASP A 89 -34.87 -4.61 31.37
C ASP A 89 -33.75 -3.89 32.15
N PRO A 90 -33.97 -3.45 33.40
CA PRO A 90 -32.94 -2.86 34.24
C PRO A 90 -31.67 -3.72 34.42
N LYS A 91 -31.77 -5.04 34.20
CA LYS A 91 -30.64 -5.99 34.24
C LYS A 91 -30.10 -6.38 32.86
N GLY A 92 -30.75 -5.92 31.79
CA GLY A 92 -30.36 -6.20 30.41
C GLY A 92 -29.25 -5.28 29.89
N PRO A 93 -28.68 -5.58 28.71
CA PRO A 93 -27.72 -4.71 28.06
C PRO A 93 -28.33 -3.31 27.81
N ARG A 94 -27.53 -2.28 28.10
CA ARG A 94 -27.90 -0.89 27.85
C ARG A 94 -27.44 -0.50 26.45
N PHE A 95 -28.22 0.35 25.79
CA PHE A 95 -27.92 0.85 24.46
C PHE A 95 -27.95 2.37 24.43
N GLY A 96 -27.21 2.96 23.48
CA GLY A 96 -27.23 4.39 23.22
C GLY A 96 -27.08 4.70 21.73
N ILE A 97 -27.52 5.89 21.34
CA ILE A 97 -27.44 6.41 19.97
C ILE A 97 -26.25 7.37 19.90
N GLY A 98 -25.34 7.14 18.95
CA GLY A 98 -24.28 8.10 18.63
C GLY A 98 -24.70 9.10 17.55
N TRP A 99 -23.90 10.16 17.38
CA TRP A 99 -24.12 11.21 16.37
C TRP A 99 -24.18 10.72 14.90
N ASN A 100 -23.70 9.51 14.64
CA ASN A 100 -23.71 8.87 13.33
C ASN A 100 -24.97 8.01 13.07
N GLY A 101 -25.93 7.99 14.01
CA GLY A 101 -27.17 7.23 13.87
C GLY A 101 -27.05 5.74 14.17
N VAL A 102 -25.91 5.29 14.72
CA VAL A 102 -25.70 3.90 15.13
C VAL A 102 -26.17 3.68 16.57
N ARG A 103 -26.81 2.53 16.82
CA ARG A 103 -27.21 2.06 18.16
C ARG A 103 -26.14 1.14 18.73
N PHE A 104 -25.43 1.63 19.74
CA PHE A 104 -24.30 0.93 20.37
C PHE A 104 -24.74 0.18 21.63
N PRO A 105 -24.23 -1.05 21.85
CA PRO A 105 -24.23 -1.65 23.18
C PRO A 105 -23.24 -0.87 24.06
N LEU A 106 -23.66 -0.56 25.27
CA LEU A 106 -22.88 0.28 26.19
C LEU A 106 -22.12 -0.58 27.19
N LEU A 107 -20.84 -0.25 27.38
CA LEU A 107 -20.00 -0.77 28.46
C LEU A 107 -20.34 -0.06 29.77
N SER A 108 -20.51 1.26 29.73
CA SER A 108 -20.91 2.07 30.88
C SER A 108 -21.65 3.35 30.44
N VAL A 109 -22.34 3.97 31.40
CA VAL A 109 -23.04 5.25 31.23
C VAL A 109 -22.46 6.24 32.23
N GLY A 110 -21.96 7.37 31.72
CA GLY A 110 -21.37 8.43 32.51
C GLY A 110 -22.35 9.56 32.85
N GLU A 111 -21.76 10.73 33.13
CA GLU A 111 -22.50 11.93 33.52
C GLU A 111 -23.35 12.51 32.38
N LYS A 112 -24.26 13.43 32.73
CA LYS A 112 -24.98 14.23 31.72
C LYS A 112 -23.98 15.09 30.94
N ALA A 113 -24.07 15.03 29.62
CA ALA A 113 -23.26 15.84 28.73
C ALA A 113 -24.04 17.12 28.32
N ASP A 114 -23.32 18.16 27.89
CA ASP A 114 -23.91 19.40 27.39
C ASP A 114 -23.84 19.42 25.86
N LEU A 115 -25.00 19.22 25.23
CA LEU A 115 -25.15 19.20 23.78
C LEU A 115 -24.72 20.51 23.12
N THR A 116 -25.07 21.65 23.72
CA THR A 116 -24.73 22.96 23.12
C THR A 116 -23.23 23.19 23.21
N ALA A 117 -22.61 22.87 24.36
CA ALA A 117 -21.17 22.99 24.53
C ALA A 117 -20.39 22.11 23.53
N ASP A 118 -20.80 20.86 23.32
CA ASP A 118 -20.15 19.96 22.36
C ASP A 118 -20.20 20.50 20.93
N ILE A 119 -21.36 21.00 20.48
CA ILE A 119 -21.52 21.54 19.14
C ILE A 119 -20.71 22.82 18.95
N ARG A 120 -20.70 23.71 19.95
CA ARG A 120 -19.88 24.94 19.91
C ARG A 120 -18.39 24.61 19.84
N ALA A 121 -17.92 23.66 20.65
CA ALA A 121 -16.52 23.19 20.60
C ALA A 121 -16.15 22.58 19.24
N ALA A 122 -17.05 21.79 18.63
CA ALA A 122 -16.82 21.22 17.30
C ALA A 122 -16.74 22.30 16.20
N LEU A 123 -17.61 23.33 16.26
CA LEU A 123 -17.59 24.47 15.34
C LEU A 123 -16.32 25.31 15.48
N GLU A 124 -15.90 25.62 16.71
CA GLU A 124 -14.67 26.37 16.99
C GLU A 124 -13.42 25.63 16.49
N LYS A 125 -13.36 24.31 16.74
CA LYS A 125 -12.27 23.46 16.24
C LYS A 125 -12.22 23.43 14.72
N ASP A 126 -13.38 23.34 14.05
CA ASP A 126 -13.47 23.36 12.60
C ASP A 126 -13.06 24.72 12.00
N GLU A 127 -13.55 25.81 12.58
CA GLU A 127 -13.16 27.17 12.17
C GLU A 127 -11.66 27.37 12.29
N LYS A 128 -11.07 26.95 13.42
CA LYS A 128 -9.62 26.98 13.62
C LYS A 128 -8.89 26.17 12.55
N MET A 129 -9.34 24.96 12.26
CA MET A 129 -8.74 24.12 11.21
C MET A 129 -8.80 24.78 9.83
N ARG A 130 -9.96 25.37 9.46
CA ARG A 130 -10.12 26.09 8.19
C ARG A 130 -9.23 27.33 8.12
N ALA A 131 -9.15 28.10 9.20
CA ALA A 131 -8.29 29.28 9.28
C ALA A 131 -6.81 28.93 9.18
N ASP A 132 -6.37 27.89 9.90
CA ASP A 132 -4.99 27.40 9.87
C ASP A 132 -4.64 26.85 8.48
N GLN A 133 -5.55 26.13 7.81
CA GLN A 133 -5.32 25.65 6.44
C GLN A 133 -5.27 26.79 5.42
N LYS A 134 -6.16 27.78 5.52
CA LYS A 134 -6.13 28.98 4.65
C LYS A 134 -4.84 29.78 4.86
N LYS A 135 -4.34 29.84 6.09
CA LYS A 135 -3.05 30.48 6.40
C LYS A 135 -1.87 29.70 5.80
N ALA A 136 -1.87 28.37 5.93
CA ALA A 136 -0.82 27.51 5.38
C ALA A 136 -0.82 27.48 3.83
N ASN A 137 -2.01 27.49 3.23
CA ASN A 137 -2.22 27.33 1.80
C ASN A 137 -3.20 28.39 1.25
N PRO A 138 -2.81 29.68 1.18
CA PRO A 138 -3.71 30.78 0.82
C PRO A 138 -4.28 30.68 -0.60
N ASP A 139 -3.55 30.06 -1.52
CA ASP A 139 -3.95 29.86 -2.91
C ASP A 139 -4.82 28.61 -3.11
N PHE A 140 -5.01 27.79 -2.06
CA PHE A 140 -5.80 26.57 -2.14
C PHE A 140 -7.05 26.67 -1.26
N PRO A 141 -8.25 26.38 -1.80
CA PRO A 141 -9.44 26.33 -0.99
C PRO A 141 -9.36 25.19 0.04
N PHE A 142 -10.05 25.39 1.16
CA PHE A 142 -10.27 24.33 2.13
C PHE A 142 -11.17 23.24 1.52
N TYR A 143 -10.77 21.98 1.66
CA TYR A 143 -11.46 20.84 1.03
C TYR A 143 -11.86 19.78 2.06
N ARG A 144 -13.07 19.27 1.90
CA ARG A 144 -13.57 18.03 2.52
C ARG A 144 -13.89 17.05 1.41
N PHE A 145 -13.34 15.85 1.56
CA PHE A 145 -13.62 14.72 0.70
C PHE A 145 -14.74 13.88 1.30
N ASP A 146 -15.54 13.25 0.44
CA ASP A 146 -16.47 12.21 0.88
C ASP A 146 -15.69 10.92 1.15
N SER A 147 -15.10 10.83 2.34
CA SER A 147 -14.27 9.69 2.76
C SER A 147 -15.03 8.75 3.70
N ALA A 148 -14.69 7.45 3.62
CA ALA A 148 -15.03 6.50 4.67
C ALA A 148 -14.43 6.98 6.00
N THR A 149 -15.31 7.33 6.94
CA THR A 149 -14.91 7.73 8.28
C THR A 149 -15.18 6.57 9.23
N PRO A 150 -14.19 6.12 10.02
CA PRO A 150 -14.40 5.09 11.03
C PRO A 150 -15.60 5.42 11.93
N TYR A 151 -16.46 4.44 12.19
CA TYR A 151 -17.75 4.68 12.86
C TYR A 151 -17.60 5.34 14.25
N MET A 152 -16.52 5.05 14.97
CA MET A 152 -16.24 5.66 16.27
C MET A 152 -15.90 7.15 16.16
N LEU A 153 -15.16 7.55 15.11
CA LEU A 153 -14.83 8.96 14.87
C LEU A 153 -16.07 9.75 14.47
N SER A 154 -16.99 9.17 13.70
CA SER A 154 -18.26 9.82 13.34
C SER A 154 -19.25 9.92 14.51
N ALA A 155 -19.06 9.13 15.57
CA ALA A 155 -19.82 9.21 16.82
C ALA A 155 -19.20 10.14 17.88
N ALA A 156 -17.88 10.37 17.84
CA ALA A 156 -17.13 11.16 18.82
C ALA A 156 -17.59 12.63 18.85
N PRO A 157 -17.67 13.30 20.02
CA PRO A 157 -18.26 14.64 20.18
C PRO A 157 -17.48 15.77 19.48
N GLU A 158 -16.19 15.60 19.19
CA GLU A 158 -15.31 16.65 18.68
C GLU A 158 -15.26 16.78 17.15
N GLY A 159 -15.98 15.93 16.40
CA GLY A 159 -15.95 15.92 14.93
C GLY A 159 -17.16 16.61 14.31
N LEU A 160 -16.95 17.37 13.22
CA LEU A 160 -18.02 18.01 12.46
C LEU A 160 -18.50 17.08 11.34
N PHE A 161 -19.70 16.50 11.48
CA PHE A 161 -20.28 15.53 10.53
C PHE A 161 -21.71 15.93 10.11
N PRO A 162 -22.14 15.56 8.90
CA PRO A 162 -23.37 16.10 8.32
C PRO A 162 -24.64 15.56 8.99
N LEU A 163 -24.62 14.33 9.54
CA LEU A 163 -25.74 13.78 10.31
C LEU A 163 -26.03 14.53 11.62
N ARG A 164 -25.06 15.29 12.14
CA ARG A 164 -25.30 16.13 13.32
C ARG A 164 -26.32 17.22 13.07
N ALA A 165 -26.22 17.89 11.92
CA ALA A 165 -27.21 18.90 11.54
C ALA A 165 -28.61 18.28 11.42
N VAL A 166 -28.72 17.07 10.87
CA VAL A 166 -29.99 16.32 10.80
C VAL A 166 -30.57 16.04 12.21
N MET A 167 -29.73 15.57 13.15
CA MET A 167 -30.15 15.30 14.52
C MET A 167 -30.51 16.56 15.30
N LEU A 168 -29.75 17.65 15.14
CA LEU A 168 -30.03 18.95 15.76
C LEU A 168 -31.35 19.54 15.27
N GLU A 169 -31.59 19.50 13.96
CA GLU A 169 -32.86 19.94 13.39
C GLU A 169 -34.03 19.14 13.98
N LYS A 170 -33.87 17.82 14.10
CA LYS A 170 -34.88 16.94 14.72
C LYS A 170 -35.15 17.30 16.17
N LEU A 171 -34.14 17.69 16.93
CA LEU A 171 -34.27 18.14 18.32
C LEU A 171 -34.94 19.52 18.47
N GLY A 172 -35.14 20.24 17.36
CA GLY A 172 -35.64 21.62 17.36
C GLY A 172 -34.55 22.68 17.45
N GLU A 173 -33.27 22.27 17.45
CA GLU A 173 -32.10 23.14 17.49
C GLU A 173 -31.75 23.67 16.09
N THR A 174 -32.73 24.26 15.40
CA THR A 174 -32.65 24.61 13.97
C THR A 174 -31.51 25.55 13.64
N LYS A 175 -31.24 26.53 14.53
CA LYS A 175 -30.13 27.47 14.35
C LYS A 175 -28.77 26.75 14.43
N LEU A 176 -28.56 25.92 15.45
CA LEU A 176 -27.32 25.14 15.59
C LEU A 176 -27.15 24.17 14.42
N ALA A 177 -28.24 23.56 13.95
CA ALA A 177 -28.22 22.71 12.77
C ALA A 177 -27.75 23.46 11.51
N ALA A 178 -28.27 24.67 11.27
CA ALA A 178 -27.86 25.52 10.16
C ALA A 178 -26.38 25.94 10.25
N GLU A 179 -25.90 26.30 11.44
CA GLU A 179 -24.49 26.63 11.69
C GLU A 179 -23.57 25.43 11.37
N VAL A 180 -23.91 24.23 11.87
CA VAL A 180 -23.17 22.98 11.62
C VAL A 180 -23.13 22.64 10.14
N TRP A 181 -24.28 22.66 9.46
CA TRP A 181 -24.34 22.34 8.04
C TRP A 181 -23.56 23.34 7.19
N THR A 182 -23.67 24.63 7.49
CA THR A 182 -22.94 25.70 6.80
C THR A 182 -21.43 25.54 6.95
N ALA A 183 -20.95 25.30 8.18
CA ALA A 183 -19.54 25.05 8.46
C ALA A 183 -19.02 23.79 7.74
N TYR A 184 -19.83 22.72 7.71
CA TYR A 184 -19.47 21.50 7.01
C TYR A 184 -19.41 21.72 5.49
N ALA A 185 -20.43 22.35 4.91
CA ALA A 185 -20.56 22.57 3.47
C ALA A 185 -19.50 23.51 2.87
N THR A 186 -18.91 24.40 3.69
CA THR A 186 -17.87 25.36 3.29
C THR A 186 -16.65 24.71 2.63
N GLY A 187 -16.41 23.40 2.84
CA GLY A 187 -15.30 22.65 2.22
C GLY A 187 -15.71 21.56 1.23
N LEU A 188 -17.00 21.29 0.99
CA LEU A 188 -17.40 20.09 0.23
C LEU A 188 -17.01 20.15 -1.26
N GLN A 189 -16.13 19.23 -1.65
CA GLN A 189 -15.79 18.91 -3.03
C GLN A 189 -16.88 18.05 -3.67
N ILE A 190 -17.94 18.70 -4.14
CA ILE A 190 -18.84 18.12 -5.14
C ILE A 190 -18.56 18.92 -6.42
N SER A 191 -18.36 18.26 -7.56
CA SER A 191 -18.08 18.98 -8.81
C SER A 191 -19.22 19.97 -9.12
N ALA A 192 -18.94 21.09 -9.77
CA ALA A 192 -19.98 22.06 -10.10
C ALA A 192 -21.13 21.42 -10.92
N ASP A 193 -20.78 20.43 -11.76
CA ASP A 193 -21.73 19.65 -12.52
C ASP A 193 -22.56 18.67 -11.65
N GLU A 194 -21.96 17.98 -10.69
CA GLU A 194 -22.70 17.14 -9.74
C GLU A 194 -23.58 17.97 -8.81
N LYS A 195 -23.10 19.14 -8.34
CA LYS A 195 -23.88 20.11 -7.54
C LYS A 195 -25.12 20.60 -8.29
N LYS A 196 -25.01 20.80 -9.61
CA LYS A 196 -26.12 21.22 -10.48
C LYS A 196 -27.05 20.07 -10.85
N LYS A 197 -26.55 18.83 -10.91
CA LYS A 197 -27.31 17.64 -11.28
C LYS A 197 -28.05 17.00 -10.09
N HIS A 198 -27.56 17.19 -8.86
CA HIS A 198 -28.12 16.58 -7.65
C HIS A 198 -28.11 17.57 -6.47
N PRO A 199 -29.06 18.53 -6.41
CA PRO A 199 -29.18 19.47 -5.27
C PRO A 199 -29.66 18.79 -3.98
N ASP A 200 -30.18 17.56 -4.08
CA ASP A 200 -30.71 16.78 -2.98
C ASP A 200 -29.59 16.08 -2.19
N PRO A 201 -29.38 16.41 -0.89
CA PRO A 201 -28.33 15.80 -0.07
C PRO A 201 -28.71 14.42 0.48
N PHE A 202 -29.88 13.87 0.15
CA PHE A 202 -30.38 12.61 0.71
C PHE A 202 -29.38 11.45 0.60
N LEU A 203 -28.91 11.13 -0.61
CA LEU A 203 -28.01 9.98 -0.79
C LEU A 203 -26.67 10.17 -0.08
N TYR A 204 -26.20 11.42 -0.01
CA TYR A 204 -24.98 11.77 0.72
C TYR A 204 -25.15 11.51 2.23
N LEU A 205 -26.21 12.05 2.85
CA LEU A 205 -26.50 11.85 4.27
C LEU A 205 -26.77 10.38 4.60
N ALA A 206 -27.56 9.69 3.78
CA ALA A 206 -27.84 8.27 3.92
C ALA A 206 -26.57 7.42 3.79
N GLY A 207 -25.67 7.80 2.89
CA GLY A 207 -24.36 7.18 2.70
C GLY A 207 -23.50 7.23 3.97
N HIS A 208 -23.46 8.36 4.68
CA HIS A 208 -22.74 8.46 5.97
C HIS A 208 -23.34 7.57 7.06
N TRP A 209 -24.67 7.50 7.16
CA TRP A 209 -25.35 6.69 8.16
C TRP A 209 -25.16 5.19 7.90
N THR A 210 -25.45 4.75 6.67
CA THR A 210 -25.30 3.35 6.26
C THR A 210 -23.85 2.90 6.26
N TRP A 211 -22.90 3.78 5.95
CA TRP A 211 -21.47 3.52 6.11
C TRP A 211 -21.11 3.23 7.58
N ALA A 212 -21.57 4.05 8.52
CA ALA A 212 -21.26 3.84 9.94
C ALA A 212 -21.78 2.49 10.47
N LEU A 213 -22.98 2.07 10.04
CA LEU A 213 -23.52 0.74 10.33
C LEU A 213 -22.69 -0.37 9.70
N PHE A 214 -22.28 -0.20 8.43
CA PHE A 214 -21.49 -1.19 7.71
C PHE A 214 -20.11 -1.38 8.35
N ASP A 215 -19.42 -0.27 8.64
CA ASP A 215 -18.12 -0.28 9.29
C ASP A 215 -18.19 -0.90 10.70
N ALA A 216 -19.26 -0.62 11.47
CA ALA A 216 -19.49 -1.28 12.75
C ALA A 216 -19.70 -2.80 12.62
N ALA A 217 -20.47 -3.25 11.63
CA ALA A 217 -20.67 -4.68 11.34
C ALA A 217 -19.35 -5.38 10.98
N VAL A 218 -18.59 -4.80 10.04
CA VAL A 218 -17.31 -5.34 9.57
C VAL A 218 -16.27 -5.39 10.70
N ASN A 219 -16.18 -4.35 11.53
CA ASN A 219 -15.22 -4.33 12.62
C ASN A 219 -15.62 -5.27 13.78
N ALA A 220 -16.92 -5.54 13.98
CA ALA A 220 -17.38 -6.59 14.89
C ALA A 220 -17.05 -7.99 14.35
N HIS A 221 -17.22 -8.21 13.05
CA HIS A 221 -16.83 -9.46 12.38
C HIS A 221 -15.35 -9.79 12.56
N LEU A 222 -14.47 -8.81 12.29
CA LEU A 222 -13.02 -8.92 12.50
C LEU A 222 -12.68 -9.32 13.94
N ALA A 223 -13.34 -8.68 14.92
CA ALA A 223 -13.09 -8.92 16.34
C ALA A 223 -13.68 -10.23 16.89
N GLY A 224 -14.43 -10.98 16.09
CA GLY A 224 -15.14 -12.17 16.54
C GLY A 224 -16.40 -11.90 17.38
N ASP A 225 -16.91 -10.66 17.35
CA ASP A 225 -18.14 -10.26 18.05
C ASP A 225 -19.39 -10.59 17.20
N ASP A 226 -19.59 -11.89 16.92
CA ASP A 226 -20.56 -12.40 15.92
C ASP A 226 -22.00 -11.86 16.11
N ALA A 227 -22.44 -11.76 17.37
CA ALA A 227 -23.78 -11.28 17.70
C ALA A 227 -23.97 -9.78 17.35
N ASP A 228 -22.94 -8.96 17.60
CA ASP A 228 -22.98 -7.54 17.26
C ASP A 228 -22.83 -7.32 15.76
N SER A 229 -21.93 -8.07 15.11
CA SER A 229 -21.77 -8.08 13.65
C SER A 229 -23.10 -8.38 12.95
N LEU A 230 -23.76 -9.48 13.33
CA LEU A 230 -25.05 -9.86 12.77
C LEU A 230 -26.11 -8.80 13.03
N ARG A 231 -26.19 -8.24 14.25
CA ARG A 231 -27.19 -7.22 14.59
C ARG A 231 -27.06 -5.99 13.71
N TYR A 232 -25.85 -5.44 13.57
CA TYR A 232 -25.60 -4.30 12.69
C TYR A 232 -25.90 -4.63 11.23
N ALA A 233 -25.49 -5.81 10.76
CA ALA A 233 -25.69 -6.22 9.38
C ALA A 233 -27.19 -6.42 9.04
N LEU A 234 -27.99 -6.99 9.94
CA LEU A 234 -29.44 -7.15 9.76
C LEU A 234 -30.17 -5.80 9.74
N GLU A 235 -29.82 -4.89 10.65
CA GLU A 235 -30.32 -3.51 10.68
C GLU A 235 -29.98 -2.79 9.36
N LEU A 236 -28.73 -2.90 8.92
CA LEU A 236 -28.26 -2.31 7.67
C LEU A 236 -28.92 -2.90 6.44
N ARG A 237 -29.26 -4.19 6.40
CA ARG A 237 -29.95 -4.81 5.25
C ARG A 237 -31.33 -4.20 5.04
N GLU A 238 -32.07 -3.98 6.13
CA GLU A 238 -33.38 -3.34 6.07
C GLU A 238 -33.27 -1.87 5.63
N ILE A 239 -32.37 -1.11 6.28
CA ILE A 239 -32.18 0.32 6.01
C ILE A 239 -31.63 0.55 4.60
N GLY A 240 -30.62 -0.23 4.19
CA GLY A 240 -29.99 -0.13 2.88
C GLY A 240 -31.00 -0.33 1.75
N GLY A 241 -31.89 -1.32 1.85
CA GLY A 241 -32.95 -1.53 0.86
C GLY A 241 -33.93 -0.36 0.76
N LYS A 242 -34.27 0.26 1.91
CA LYS A 242 -35.11 1.47 1.97
C LYS A 242 -34.41 2.68 1.34
N VAL A 243 -33.12 2.87 1.61
CA VAL A 243 -32.31 3.96 1.04
C VAL A 243 -32.15 3.81 -0.48
N GLU A 244 -31.86 2.61 -0.97
CA GLU A 244 -31.76 2.32 -2.42
C GLU A 244 -33.09 2.64 -3.13
N THR A 245 -34.22 2.24 -2.54
CA THR A 245 -35.56 2.52 -3.07
C THR A 245 -35.85 4.03 -3.11
N GLU A 246 -35.53 4.75 -2.03
CA GLU A 246 -35.73 6.19 -1.95
C GLU A 246 -34.81 6.95 -2.92
N ALA A 247 -33.55 6.52 -3.07
CA ALA A 247 -32.62 7.12 -4.01
C ALA A 247 -33.10 6.95 -5.46
N ALA A 248 -33.63 5.78 -5.81
CA ALA A 248 -34.27 5.58 -7.12
C ALA A 248 -35.50 6.48 -7.31
N ALA A 249 -36.36 6.60 -6.29
CA ALA A 249 -37.56 7.45 -6.35
C ALA A 249 -37.22 8.95 -6.50
N ARG A 250 -36.10 9.39 -5.93
CA ARG A 250 -35.57 10.75 -6.06
C ARG A 250 -34.81 11.01 -7.37
N GLY A 251 -34.68 9.99 -8.22
CA GLY A 251 -34.04 10.12 -9.54
C GLY A 251 -32.52 10.23 -9.50
N PHE A 252 -31.86 9.76 -8.44
CA PHE A 252 -30.40 9.65 -8.42
C PHE A 252 -29.93 8.73 -9.56
N LYS A 253 -28.74 9.00 -10.09
CA LYS A 253 -28.12 8.15 -11.12
C LYS A 253 -27.14 7.20 -10.46
N LEU A 254 -27.23 5.92 -10.84
CA LEU A 254 -26.20 4.95 -10.49
C LEU A 254 -24.89 5.34 -11.16
N ALA A 255 -23.77 5.18 -10.46
CA ALA A 255 -22.44 5.39 -11.03
C ALA A 255 -22.23 4.50 -12.27
N ASP A 256 -21.62 5.04 -13.33
CA ASP A 256 -21.37 4.31 -14.58
C ASP A 256 -20.52 3.06 -14.32
N GLY A 257 -20.91 1.94 -14.94
CA GLY A 257 -20.23 0.67 -14.76
C GLY A 257 -20.85 -0.45 -15.60
N PRO A 258 -20.17 -1.60 -15.75
CA PRO A 258 -20.67 -2.75 -16.50
C PRO A 258 -22.05 -3.20 -16.01
N ALA A 259 -22.96 -3.50 -16.95
CA ALA A 259 -24.36 -3.83 -16.65
C ALA A 259 -24.56 -5.19 -15.94
N ASP A 260 -23.54 -6.04 -15.92
CA ASP A 260 -23.51 -7.36 -15.29
C ASP A 260 -23.20 -7.32 -13.78
N GLN A 261 -22.76 -6.18 -13.25
CA GLN A 261 -22.47 -6.00 -11.83
C GLN A 261 -23.66 -5.34 -11.14
N ASN A 262 -24.60 -6.11 -10.58
CA ASN A 262 -25.72 -5.68 -9.70
C ASN A 262 -25.54 -4.26 -9.10
N ARG A 263 -25.86 -3.22 -9.88
CA ARG A 263 -25.47 -1.83 -9.60
C ARG A 263 -26.29 -1.32 -8.41
N ARG A 264 -25.64 -0.66 -7.47
CA ARG A 264 -26.23 -0.14 -6.23
C ARG A 264 -25.80 1.31 -6.01
N TYR A 265 -26.65 2.13 -5.39
CA TYR A 265 -26.27 3.47 -4.94
C TYR A 265 -25.29 3.37 -3.77
N LEU A 266 -25.47 2.39 -2.89
CA LEU A 266 -24.59 2.05 -1.77
C LEU A 266 -23.75 0.83 -2.15
N ASP A 267 -22.80 1.04 -3.07
CA ASP A 267 -22.01 -0.04 -3.67
C ASP A 267 -21.13 -0.81 -2.67
N PHE A 268 -20.74 -0.18 -1.56
CA PHE A 268 -20.02 -0.80 -0.46
C PHE A 268 -20.84 -1.85 0.30
N LEU A 269 -22.17 -1.93 0.10
CA LEU A 269 -23.04 -2.95 0.69
C LEU A 269 -23.07 -4.28 -0.08
N ARG A 270 -22.31 -4.41 -1.17
CA ARG A 270 -22.20 -5.67 -1.93
C ARG A 270 -21.92 -6.92 -1.06
N PRO A 271 -21.04 -6.91 -0.05
CA PRO A 271 -20.74 -8.10 0.74
C PRO A 271 -21.71 -8.34 1.92
N LEU A 272 -22.76 -7.53 2.07
CA LEU A 272 -23.62 -7.55 3.26
C LEU A 272 -24.36 -8.89 3.44
N ASP A 273 -24.90 -9.46 2.36
CA ASP A 273 -25.66 -10.71 2.44
C ASP A 273 -24.76 -11.89 2.82
N SER A 274 -23.51 -11.94 2.29
CA SER A 274 -22.52 -12.93 2.70
C SER A 274 -22.12 -12.78 4.16
N LEU A 275 -21.98 -11.54 4.66
CA LEU A 275 -21.69 -11.30 6.07
C LEU A 275 -22.81 -11.83 6.97
N ILE A 276 -24.06 -11.49 6.66
CA ILE A 276 -25.23 -11.95 7.45
C ILE A 276 -25.30 -13.48 7.49
N ALA A 277 -25.13 -14.14 6.35
CA ALA A 277 -25.14 -15.60 6.28
C ALA A 277 -24.00 -16.22 7.09
N ASP A 278 -22.82 -15.61 7.06
CA ASP A 278 -21.64 -16.06 7.80
C ASP A 278 -21.84 -15.96 9.32
N GLU A 279 -22.30 -14.80 9.79
CA GLU A 279 -22.50 -14.56 11.22
C GLU A 279 -23.65 -15.39 11.79
N GLN A 280 -24.74 -15.54 11.05
CA GLN A 280 -25.83 -16.42 11.46
C GLN A 280 -25.33 -17.87 11.60
N ARG A 281 -24.52 -18.36 10.65
CA ARG A 281 -23.91 -19.69 10.75
C ARG A 281 -23.03 -19.81 12.01
N ARG A 282 -22.24 -18.79 12.35
CA ARG A 282 -21.36 -18.82 13.53
C ARG A 282 -22.18 -18.91 14.83
N LEU A 283 -23.25 -18.14 14.94
CA LEU A 283 -24.15 -18.17 16.10
C LEU A 283 -24.95 -19.47 16.21
N ASP A 284 -25.36 -20.05 15.08
CA ASP A 284 -26.11 -21.31 15.06
C ASP A 284 -25.24 -22.54 15.33
N ARG A 285 -23.92 -22.42 15.18
CA ARG A 285 -22.98 -23.51 15.40
C ARG A 285 -22.97 -23.89 16.88
N LYS A 286 -23.25 -25.16 17.16
CA LYS A 286 -23.23 -25.73 18.52
C LYS A 286 -21.88 -26.38 18.81
N GLY A 287 -21.39 -26.18 20.04
CA GLY A 287 -20.20 -26.85 20.58
C GLY A 287 -18.90 -26.09 20.36
N ASN A 288 -17.94 -26.31 21.26
CA ASN A 288 -16.62 -25.72 21.16
C ASN A 288 -15.79 -26.45 20.11
N ARG A 289 -15.09 -25.70 19.28
CA ARG A 289 -14.12 -26.24 18.33
C ARG A 289 -12.77 -26.36 19.02
N ALA A 290 -12.03 -27.40 18.68
CA ALA A 290 -10.67 -27.57 19.17
C ALA A 290 -9.81 -26.38 18.72
N ASP A 291 -9.02 -25.83 19.64
CA ASP A 291 -8.02 -24.82 19.28
C ASP A 291 -6.82 -25.45 18.55
N LEU A 292 -5.87 -24.64 18.09
CA LEU A 292 -4.71 -25.16 17.35
C LEU A 292 -3.84 -26.10 18.20
N ASP A 293 -3.73 -25.87 19.50
CA ASP A 293 -2.94 -26.71 20.41
C ASP A 293 -3.61 -28.07 20.61
N GLU A 294 -4.94 -28.11 20.74
CA GLU A 294 -5.73 -29.33 20.81
C GLU A 294 -5.70 -30.10 19.48
N ILE A 295 -5.84 -29.41 18.35
CA ILE A 295 -5.75 -30.00 17.01
C ILE A 295 -4.37 -30.64 16.80
N SER A 296 -3.29 -29.98 17.24
CA SER A 296 -1.93 -30.50 17.11
C SER A 296 -1.72 -31.86 17.81
N LYS A 297 -2.53 -32.17 18.83
CA LYS A 297 -2.48 -33.41 19.61
C LYS A 297 -3.25 -34.56 18.95
N ILE A 298 -4.05 -34.29 17.91
CA ILE A 298 -4.79 -35.32 17.17
C ILE A 298 -3.78 -36.20 16.41
N LYS A 299 -3.64 -37.47 16.80
CA LYS A 299 -2.67 -38.41 16.18
C LYS A 299 -3.03 -38.77 14.74
N ASP A 300 -4.32 -38.95 14.48
CA ASP A 300 -4.86 -39.28 13.15
C ASP A 300 -4.75 -38.07 12.22
N ARG A 301 -3.89 -38.17 11.21
CA ARG A 301 -3.62 -37.07 10.26
C ARG A 301 -4.88 -36.63 9.51
N THR A 302 -5.73 -37.55 9.08
CA THR A 302 -6.96 -37.22 8.34
C THR A 302 -7.91 -36.41 9.23
N LYS A 303 -8.07 -36.81 10.49
CA LYS A 303 -8.89 -36.06 11.46
C LYS A 303 -8.29 -34.70 11.78
N ARG A 304 -6.96 -34.61 11.87
CA ARG A 304 -6.25 -33.36 12.11
C ARG A 304 -6.42 -32.37 10.95
N ILE A 305 -6.26 -32.83 9.70
CA ILE A 305 -6.53 -32.02 8.49
C ILE A 305 -7.98 -31.54 8.46
N ALA A 306 -8.95 -32.42 8.72
CA ALA A 306 -10.36 -32.04 8.75
C ALA A 306 -10.66 -30.96 9.81
N ALA A 307 -10.06 -31.07 11.01
CA ALA A 307 -10.20 -30.07 12.06
C ALA A 307 -9.55 -28.73 11.68
N LEU A 308 -8.38 -28.75 11.03
CA LEU A 308 -7.73 -27.53 10.52
C LEU A 308 -8.55 -26.85 9.42
N VAL A 309 -9.12 -27.62 8.47
CA VAL A 309 -10.01 -27.09 7.41
C VAL A 309 -11.28 -26.48 8.02
N ASP A 310 -11.86 -27.10 9.05
CA ASP A 310 -12.99 -26.50 9.76
C ASP A 310 -12.61 -25.17 10.41
N ARG A 311 -11.37 -24.99 10.88
CA ARG A 311 -10.88 -23.73 11.49
C ARG A 311 -10.51 -22.61 10.51
N LEU A 312 -10.49 -22.83 9.20
CA LEU A 312 -10.11 -21.80 8.23
C LEU A 312 -10.98 -20.52 8.30
N ASP A 313 -12.21 -20.61 8.80
CA ASP A 313 -13.08 -19.44 9.03
C ASP A 313 -12.62 -18.53 10.17
N GLU A 314 -11.50 -18.84 10.82
CA GLU A 314 -10.90 -18.08 11.93
C GLU A 314 -9.51 -17.56 11.59
N ILE A 315 -9.14 -17.58 10.31
CA ILE A 315 -7.95 -16.87 9.82
C ILE A 315 -8.14 -15.37 10.10
N ASP A 316 -7.19 -14.78 10.82
CA ASP A 316 -7.25 -13.41 11.34
C ASP A 316 -6.01 -12.59 10.95
N ALA A 317 -5.71 -12.61 9.65
CA ALA A 317 -4.62 -11.85 9.08
C ALA A 317 -5.08 -10.43 8.73
N HIS A 318 -4.22 -9.46 8.99
CA HIS A 318 -4.51 -8.04 8.81
C HIS A 318 -3.65 -7.42 7.72
N GLN A 319 -4.15 -6.33 7.13
CA GLN A 319 -3.40 -5.52 6.19
C GLN A 319 -2.36 -4.66 6.93
N TRP A 320 -1.10 -4.67 6.46
CA TRP A 320 0.03 -4.04 7.16
C TRP A 320 0.37 -2.62 6.69
N GLY A 321 -0.27 -2.12 5.62
CA GLY A 321 -0.01 -0.80 5.04
C GLY A 321 -0.99 -0.42 3.93
N GLN A 322 -0.88 0.79 3.40
CA GLN A 322 -1.71 1.24 2.27
C GLN A 322 -0.86 1.88 1.15
N PRO A 323 -0.98 1.44 -0.13
CA PRO A 323 -1.82 0.32 -0.58
C PRO A 323 -1.19 -0.99 -0.13
N GLY A 324 -2.02 -1.97 0.23
CA GLY A 324 -1.52 -3.26 0.69
C GLY A 324 -2.55 -4.35 0.49
N GLY A 325 -2.13 -5.58 0.80
CA GLY A 325 -2.99 -6.76 0.87
C GLY A 325 -2.86 -7.44 2.23
N VAL A 326 -3.58 -8.55 2.38
CA VAL A 326 -3.55 -9.38 3.58
C VAL A 326 -2.72 -10.64 3.30
N SER A 327 -1.72 -10.89 4.15
CA SER A 327 -0.85 -12.07 4.04
C SER A 327 -1.47 -13.27 4.77
N LEU A 328 -2.43 -13.95 4.14
CA LEU A 328 -3.09 -15.13 4.73
C LEU A 328 -2.11 -16.29 5.02
N GLY A 329 -1.01 -16.38 4.28
CA GLY A 329 -0.01 -17.44 4.44
C GLY A 329 0.71 -17.44 5.79
N ASP A 330 0.75 -16.29 6.46
CA ASP A 330 1.39 -16.12 7.76
C ASP A 330 0.47 -16.51 8.93
N ASP A 331 -0.82 -16.74 8.66
CA ASP A 331 -1.78 -17.15 9.68
C ASP A 331 -1.43 -18.56 10.23
N PRO A 332 -1.46 -18.76 11.57
CA PRO A 332 -1.10 -20.04 12.19
C PRO A 332 -1.93 -21.24 11.70
N ILE A 333 -3.18 -21.04 11.29
CA ILE A 333 -4.08 -22.09 10.78
C ILE A 333 -3.61 -22.53 9.39
N VAL A 334 -3.31 -21.57 8.51
CA VAL A 334 -2.76 -21.84 7.17
C VAL A 334 -1.39 -22.51 7.29
N ALA A 335 -0.51 -21.99 8.15
CA ALA A 335 0.80 -22.59 8.39
C ALA A 335 0.70 -24.04 8.91
N ALA A 336 -0.29 -24.34 9.76
CA ALA A 336 -0.54 -25.70 10.23
C ALA A 336 -1.00 -26.64 9.10
N LEU A 337 -1.90 -26.18 8.22
CA LEU A 337 -2.31 -26.95 7.04
C LEU A 337 -1.15 -27.22 6.07
N VAL A 338 -0.31 -26.21 5.83
CA VAL A 338 0.86 -26.35 4.97
C VAL A 338 1.83 -27.40 5.51
N ARG A 339 1.98 -27.51 6.83
CA ARG A 339 2.81 -28.55 7.48
C ARG A 339 2.28 -29.98 7.27
N GLU A 340 0.98 -30.16 7.00
CA GLU A 340 0.43 -31.48 6.67
C GLU A 340 0.85 -31.95 5.27
N GLY A 341 1.20 -31.02 4.38
CA GLY A 341 1.70 -31.30 3.03
C GLY A 341 0.63 -31.84 2.09
N GLU A 342 1.05 -32.66 1.12
CA GLU A 342 0.18 -33.20 0.06
C GLU A 342 -1.08 -33.94 0.53
N PRO A 343 -1.08 -34.67 1.67
CA PRO A 343 -2.31 -35.26 2.21
C PRO A 343 -3.47 -34.28 2.43
N ALA A 344 -3.20 -32.97 2.57
CA ALA A 344 -4.24 -31.95 2.73
C ALA A 344 -4.84 -31.45 1.40
N VAL A 345 -4.19 -31.71 0.26
CA VAL A 345 -4.52 -31.10 -1.05
C VAL A 345 -5.98 -31.34 -1.45
N GLU A 346 -6.49 -32.56 -1.36
CA GLU A 346 -7.87 -32.82 -1.80
C GLU A 346 -8.92 -32.19 -0.88
N ALA A 347 -8.65 -32.13 0.43
CA ALA A 347 -9.52 -31.43 1.36
C ALA A 347 -9.57 -29.92 1.05
N LEU A 348 -8.41 -29.32 0.78
CA LEU A 348 -8.29 -27.90 0.42
C LEU A 348 -8.92 -27.58 -0.94
N LEU A 349 -8.80 -28.47 -1.92
CA LEU A 349 -9.47 -28.33 -3.22
C LEU A 349 -10.99 -28.31 -3.06
N LYS A 350 -11.54 -29.23 -2.27
CA LYS A 350 -12.98 -29.24 -1.96
C LYS A 350 -13.40 -27.93 -1.27
N THR A 351 -12.59 -27.44 -0.33
CA THR A 351 -12.82 -26.15 0.33
C THR A 351 -12.82 -25.00 -0.66
N LEU A 352 -11.81 -24.91 -1.53
CA LEU A 352 -11.74 -23.89 -2.58
C LEU A 352 -12.99 -23.90 -3.46
N GLU A 353 -13.50 -25.07 -3.85
CA GLU A 353 -14.65 -25.17 -4.74
C GLU A 353 -16.00 -24.78 -4.13
N THR A 354 -16.20 -25.12 -2.86
CA THR A 354 -17.55 -25.21 -2.28
C THR A 354 -17.73 -24.46 -0.98
N ASP A 355 -16.65 -24.06 -0.31
CA ASP A 355 -16.74 -23.36 0.97
C ASP A 355 -17.12 -21.89 0.73
N GLU A 356 -18.27 -21.50 1.28
CA GLU A 356 -18.82 -20.14 1.20
C GLU A 356 -18.60 -19.34 2.48
N ARG A 357 -17.91 -19.91 3.47
CA ARG A 357 -17.61 -19.24 4.73
C ARG A 357 -16.61 -18.11 4.49
N LEU A 358 -16.67 -17.10 5.34
CA LEU A 358 -15.71 -16.01 5.45
C LEU A 358 -14.65 -16.35 6.51
N THR A 359 -13.45 -15.83 6.32
CA THR A 359 -12.42 -15.74 7.36
C THR A 359 -12.77 -14.62 8.34
N ARG A 360 -11.89 -14.32 9.32
CA ARG A 360 -11.94 -13.07 10.11
C ARG A 360 -11.12 -11.95 9.47
N SER A 361 -10.63 -12.13 8.25
CA SER A 361 -9.73 -11.19 7.60
C SER A 361 -10.48 -10.30 6.61
N VAL A 362 -10.14 -9.01 6.57
CA VAL A 362 -10.72 -8.02 5.64
C VAL A 362 -9.60 -7.23 4.98
N SER A 363 -9.66 -7.08 3.66
CA SER A 363 -8.75 -6.21 2.91
C SER A 363 -9.45 -4.96 2.39
N PHE A 364 -8.68 -3.90 2.20
CA PHE A 364 -9.17 -2.60 1.71
C PHE A 364 -8.05 -1.83 1.00
N HIS A 365 -8.40 -0.97 0.04
CA HIS A 365 -7.37 -0.23 -0.71
C HIS A 365 -6.71 0.88 0.13
N ARG A 366 -7.53 1.81 0.62
CA ARG A 366 -7.22 2.75 1.70
C ARG A 366 -8.40 2.75 2.67
N ASP A 367 -8.14 2.96 3.94
CA ASP A 367 -9.16 3.01 4.99
C ASP A 367 -10.22 4.10 4.73
N PHE A 368 -9.81 5.21 4.10
CA PHE A 368 -10.70 6.31 3.70
C PHE A 368 -11.53 6.05 2.43
N PHE A 369 -11.40 4.89 1.77
CA PHE A 369 -12.38 4.41 0.79
C PHE A 369 -13.42 3.51 1.45
N ARG A 370 -14.66 3.48 0.95
CA ARG A 370 -15.74 2.64 1.51
C ARG A 370 -15.64 1.15 1.12
N GLY A 371 -14.82 0.80 0.13
CA GLY A 371 -14.66 -0.60 -0.29
C GLY A 371 -14.06 -1.47 0.83
N ARG A 372 -14.75 -2.55 1.20
CA ARG A 372 -14.24 -3.62 2.09
C ARG A 372 -14.40 -4.95 1.38
N HIS A 373 -13.33 -5.73 1.34
CA HIS A 373 -13.36 -7.09 0.82
C HIS A 373 -13.28 -8.08 1.97
N LEU A 374 -14.41 -8.73 2.27
CA LEU A 374 -14.48 -9.81 3.25
C LEU A 374 -13.85 -11.06 2.62
N ILE A 375 -12.76 -11.54 3.20
CA ILE A 375 -11.94 -12.59 2.57
C ILE A 375 -12.60 -13.95 2.81
N PRO A 376 -12.95 -14.71 1.75
CA PRO A 376 -13.56 -16.03 1.89
C PRO A 376 -12.53 -17.09 2.35
N VAL A 377 -13.01 -18.15 3.00
CA VAL A 377 -12.21 -19.32 3.38
C VAL A 377 -11.52 -19.97 2.17
N ALA A 378 -12.16 -19.88 1.00
CA ALA A 378 -11.58 -20.32 -0.27
C ALA A 378 -10.20 -19.69 -0.56
N ASP A 379 -9.97 -18.44 -0.17
CA ASP A 379 -8.68 -17.77 -0.38
C ASP A 379 -7.61 -18.34 0.54
N GLY A 380 -7.94 -18.60 1.81
CA GLY A 380 -7.06 -19.30 2.74
C GLY A 380 -6.69 -20.70 2.23
N ALA A 381 -7.67 -21.43 1.66
CA ALA A 381 -7.43 -22.73 1.05
C ALA A 381 -6.55 -22.65 -0.21
N TYR A 382 -6.79 -21.67 -1.08
CA TYR A 382 -5.96 -21.41 -2.25
C TYR A 382 -4.51 -21.09 -1.85
N ILE A 383 -4.31 -20.19 -0.89
CA ILE A 383 -2.98 -19.85 -0.39
C ILE A 383 -2.29 -21.08 0.21
N ALA A 384 -2.98 -21.90 1.01
CA ALA A 384 -2.43 -23.17 1.50
C ALA A 384 -2.03 -24.13 0.34
N LEU A 385 -2.85 -24.24 -0.71
CA LEU A 385 -2.54 -25.04 -1.90
C LEU A 385 -1.27 -24.54 -2.60
N THR A 386 -1.12 -23.23 -2.80
CA THR A 386 0.10 -22.67 -3.43
C THR A 386 1.34 -22.97 -2.60
N LEU A 387 1.25 -22.82 -1.27
CA LEU A 387 2.31 -23.09 -0.31
C LEU A 387 2.72 -24.57 -0.24
N ILE A 388 1.76 -25.49 -0.35
CA ILE A 388 2.00 -26.94 -0.37
C ILE A 388 2.60 -27.38 -1.72
N LEU A 389 1.99 -26.93 -2.83
CA LEU A 389 2.38 -27.35 -4.18
C LEU A 389 3.59 -26.60 -4.73
N LYS A 390 4.02 -25.54 -4.02
CA LYS A 390 5.15 -24.68 -4.33
C LYS A 390 5.04 -23.99 -5.70
N THR A 391 3.83 -23.60 -6.08
CA THR A 391 3.51 -22.90 -7.33
C THR A 391 2.25 -22.08 -7.13
N ASP A 392 2.11 -20.95 -7.83
CA ASP A 392 0.83 -20.23 -7.98
C ASP A 392 0.34 -20.22 -9.45
N VAL A 393 1.13 -20.81 -10.36
CA VAL A 393 0.78 -21.01 -11.77
C VAL A 393 0.38 -22.47 -11.98
N PHE A 394 -0.92 -22.71 -12.22
CA PHE A 394 -1.51 -24.05 -12.31
C PHE A 394 -1.97 -24.47 -13.71
N GLY A 395 -1.81 -23.63 -14.74
CA GLY A 395 -2.16 -23.98 -16.11
C GLY A 395 -2.08 -22.81 -17.08
N THR A 396 -2.33 -23.12 -18.36
CA THR A 396 -2.30 -22.15 -19.48
C THR A 396 -3.63 -22.16 -20.25
N PRO A 397 -4.30 -21.00 -20.44
CA PRO A 397 -4.00 -19.74 -19.78
C PRO A 397 -4.23 -19.86 -18.26
N PRO A 398 -3.48 -19.12 -17.43
CA PRO A 398 -3.76 -19.10 -16.01
C PRO A 398 -5.18 -18.56 -15.80
N VAL A 399 -6.03 -19.31 -15.07
CA VAL A 399 -7.28 -18.74 -14.57
C VAL A 399 -6.88 -17.64 -13.59
N PRO A 400 -7.47 -16.42 -13.68
CA PRO A 400 -7.19 -15.39 -12.71
C PRO A 400 -7.34 -15.96 -11.29
N THR A 401 -6.47 -15.57 -10.36
CA THR A 401 -6.53 -15.95 -8.92
C THR A 401 -7.78 -15.39 -8.22
N ASP A 402 -8.74 -14.94 -9.00
CA ASP A 402 -9.99 -14.34 -8.61
C ASP A 402 -10.96 -15.46 -8.20
N THR A 403 -11.15 -15.57 -6.90
CA THR A 403 -12.07 -16.50 -6.23
C THR A 403 -13.46 -15.91 -6.02
N SER A 404 -13.77 -14.75 -6.65
CA SER A 404 -14.96 -13.95 -6.35
C SER A 404 -16.29 -14.65 -6.63
N THR A 405 -16.30 -15.68 -7.49
CA THR A 405 -17.52 -16.44 -7.81
C THR A 405 -17.30 -17.95 -7.69
N PRO A 406 -18.35 -18.74 -7.38
CA PRO A 406 -18.28 -20.19 -7.35
C PRO A 406 -17.74 -20.79 -8.67
N GLU A 407 -18.09 -20.22 -9.82
CA GLU A 407 -17.63 -20.69 -11.13
C GLU A 407 -16.13 -20.52 -11.30
N LYS A 408 -15.59 -19.35 -10.91
CA LYS A 408 -14.14 -19.09 -10.96
C LYS A 408 -13.39 -20.00 -9.99
N ARG A 409 -13.93 -20.22 -8.78
CA ARG A 409 -13.36 -21.15 -7.80
C ARG A 409 -13.30 -22.59 -8.31
N ARG A 410 -14.38 -23.08 -8.93
CA ARG A 410 -14.40 -24.41 -9.57
C ARG A 410 -13.41 -24.52 -10.73
N ALA A 411 -13.32 -23.50 -11.57
CA ALA A 411 -12.35 -23.47 -12.67
C ALA A 411 -10.91 -23.50 -12.15
N LEU A 412 -10.59 -22.71 -11.12
CA LEU A 412 -9.28 -22.69 -10.47
C LEU A 412 -8.95 -24.04 -9.82
N ALA A 413 -9.88 -24.63 -9.06
CA ALA A 413 -9.69 -25.94 -8.46
C ALA A 413 -9.49 -27.05 -9.51
N ALA A 414 -10.19 -26.98 -10.64
CA ALA A 414 -9.98 -27.91 -11.75
C ALA A 414 -8.57 -27.78 -12.37
N GLN A 415 -8.05 -26.55 -12.52
CA GLN A 415 -6.65 -26.34 -12.96
C GLN A 415 -5.66 -26.90 -11.94
N ILE A 416 -5.85 -26.64 -10.65
CA ILE A 416 -4.97 -27.17 -9.60
C ILE A 416 -5.01 -28.71 -9.58
N ARG A 417 -6.18 -29.34 -9.77
CA ARG A 417 -6.28 -30.80 -9.91
C ARG A 417 -5.55 -31.32 -11.14
N ALA A 418 -5.69 -30.66 -12.28
CA ALA A 418 -4.98 -31.04 -13.50
C ALA A 418 -3.46 -30.94 -13.32
N TYR A 419 -2.97 -29.86 -12.70
CA TYR A 419 -1.58 -29.69 -12.33
C TYR A 419 -1.12 -30.80 -11.37
N TYR A 420 -1.88 -31.06 -10.30
CA TYR A 420 -1.54 -32.07 -9.31
C TYR A 420 -1.49 -33.48 -9.93
N ALA A 421 -2.42 -33.82 -10.82
CA ALA A 421 -2.42 -35.08 -11.57
C ALA A 421 -1.22 -35.20 -12.53
N LYS A 422 -0.88 -34.13 -13.27
CA LYS A 422 0.29 -34.08 -14.17
C LYS A 422 1.61 -34.35 -13.45
N PHE A 423 1.67 -33.99 -12.16
CA PHE A 423 2.88 -34.04 -11.36
C PHE A 423 2.81 -35.01 -10.16
N ALA A 424 1.82 -35.91 -10.14
CA ALA A 424 1.64 -36.87 -9.07
C ALA A 424 2.90 -37.71 -8.83
N GLY A 425 3.32 -37.82 -7.56
CA GLY A 425 4.50 -38.58 -7.16
C GLY A 425 5.87 -37.95 -7.48
N LYS A 426 5.90 -36.78 -8.14
CA LYS A 426 7.14 -36.05 -8.42
C LYS A 426 7.52 -35.11 -7.27
N THR A 427 8.81 -34.94 -6.99
CA THR A 427 9.31 -33.93 -6.06
C THR A 427 9.05 -32.51 -6.60
N PRO A 428 9.02 -31.46 -5.77
CA PRO A 428 8.91 -30.08 -6.25
C PRO A 428 9.91 -29.73 -7.36
N ALA A 429 11.18 -30.14 -7.25
CA ALA A 429 12.18 -29.82 -8.28
C ALA A 429 11.92 -30.58 -9.59
N GLU A 430 11.42 -31.81 -9.53
CA GLU A 430 10.99 -32.54 -10.73
C GLU A 430 9.79 -31.87 -11.43
N ARG A 431 8.91 -31.19 -10.68
CA ARG A 431 7.82 -30.39 -11.25
C ARG A 431 8.35 -29.18 -11.99
N TRP A 432 9.24 -28.41 -11.36
CA TRP A 432 9.86 -27.24 -11.98
C TRP A 432 10.69 -27.62 -13.22
N TYR A 433 11.46 -28.71 -13.14
CA TYR A 433 12.14 -29.26 -14.30
C TYR A 433 11.16 -29.62 -15.43
N GLY A 434 10.05 -30.29 -15.08
CA GLY A 434 9.01 -30.64 -16.04
C GLY A 434 8.36 -29.42 -16.70
N ALA A 435 8.12 -28.34 -15.95
CA ALA A 435 7.61 -27.08 -16.48
C ALA A 435 8.59 -26.43 -17.46
N LEU A 436 9.88 -26.38 -17.13
CA LEU A 436 10.91 -25.86 -18.06
C LEU A 436 11.03 -26.72 -19.33
N ALA A 437 10.88 -28.03 -19.20
CA ALA A 437 10.95 -28.97 -20.33
C ALA A 437 9.71 -28.95 -21.23
N ASP A 438 8.57 -28.46 -20.74
CA ASP A 438 7.32 -28.41 -21.48
C ASP A 438 7.30 -27.22 -22.45
N ASP A 439 7.27 -27.53 -23.75
CA ASP A 439 7.19 -26.53 -24.83
C ASP A 439 5.83 -25.83 -24.90
N ALA A 440 4.80 -26.38 -24.26
CA ALA A 440 3.46 -25.80 -24.21
C ALA A 440 3.19 -24.99 -22.92
N ALA A 441 4.15 -24.97 -21.97
CA ALA A 441 4.01 -24.16 -20.77
C ALA A 441 4.08 -22.66 -21.08
N SER A 442 3.39 -21.86 -20.26
CA SER A 442 3.40 -20.40 -20.36
C SER A 442 4.74 -19.80 -19.93
N VAL A 443 4.94 -18.53 -20.29
CA VAL A 443 6.10 -17.74 -19.84
C VAL A 443 6.16 -17.69 -18.32
N GLU A 444 5.01 -17.54 -17.66
CA GLU A 444 4.88 -17.49 -16.21
C GLU A 444 5.29 -18.83 -15.56
N GLU A 445 4.87 -19.96 -16.13
CA GLU A 445 5.30 -21.30 -15.67
C GLU A 445 6.82 -21.47 -15.79
N TRP A 446 7.42 -21.06 -16.91
CA TRP A 446 8.88 -21.13 -17.08
C TRP A 446 9.63 -20.25 -16.10
N LEU A 447 9.19 -19.00 -15.90
CA LEU A 447 9.82 -18.07 -14.97
C LEU A 447 9.70 -18.54 -13.52
N GLN A 448 8.52 -18.98 -13.08
CA GLN A 448 8.36 -19.47 -11.71
C GLN A 448 9.19 -20.75 -11.47
N ALA A 449 9.23 -21.67 -12.43
CA ALA A 449 10.07 -22.86 -12.34
C ALA A 449 11.56 -22.50 -12.24
N ALA A 450 12.05 -21.60 -13.10
CA ALA A 450 13.44 -21.14 -13.05
C ALA A 450 13.75 -20.46 -11.71
N ALA A 451 12.88 -19.57 -11.22
CA ALA A 451 13.05 -18.85 -9.96
C ALA A 451 13.15 -19.82 -8.78
N ASN A 452 12.26 -20.81 -8.72
CA ASN A 452 12.29 -21.82 -7.67
C ASN A 452 13.56 -22.67 -7.74
N ILE A 453 13.99 -23.11 -8.92
CA ILE A 453 15.21 -23.92 -9.10
C ILE A 453 16.44 -23.20 -8.56
N VAL A 454 16.57 -21.89 -8.83
CA VAL A 454 17.76 -21.10 -8.45
C VAL A 454 17.65 -20.44 -7.08
N ALA A 455 16.50 -20.51 -6.41
CA ALA A 455 16.32 -19.98 -5.07
C ALA A 455 17.14 -20.79 -4.03
N PRO A 456 17.68 -20.14 -2.98
CA PRO A 456 18.26 -20.86 -1.84
C PRO A 456 17.25 -21.78 -1.16
N GLN A 457 17.71 -22.92 -0.62
CA GLN A 457 16.86 -23.82 0.15
C GLN A 457 16.13 -23.12 1.30
N GLY A 458 14.88 -23.50 1.52
CA GLY A 458 14.00 -22.90 2.54
C GLY A 458 13.31 -21.59 2.12
N LYS A 459 13.65 -21.00 0.97
CA LYS A 459 12.98 -19.78 0.45
C LYS A 459 12.03 -20.11 -0.69
N TRP A 460 10.73 -20.08 -0.43
CA TRP A 460 9.67 -20.22 -1.45
C TRP A 460 8.89 -18.91 -1.63
N ASN A 461 8.26 -18.74 -2.79
CA ASN A 461 7.48 -17.55 -3.17
C ASN A 461 8.28 -16.25 -3.13
N VAL A 462 9.55 -16.34 -3.50
CA VAL A 462 10.34 -15.17 -3.83
C VAL A 462 9.87 -14.73 -5.21
N ALA A 463 9.45 -13.46 -5.34
CA ALA A 463 9.11 -12.89 -6.63
C ALA A 463 10.24 -13.20 -7.65
N PRO A 464 9.92 -13.60 -8.89
CA PRO A 464 10.95 -14.09 -9.82
C PRO A 464 12.13 -13.14 -9.98
N ASP A 465 11.87 -11.84 -10.14
CA ASP A 465 12.88 -10.78 -10.24
C ASP A 465 13.85 -10.77 -9.03
N TRP A 466 13.34 -10.98 -7.82
CA TRP A 466 14.15 -11.09 -6.61
C TRP A 466 14.94 -12.39 -6.56
N ALA A 467 14.33 -13.51 -6.96
CA ALA A 467 14.99 -14.81 -6.99
C ALA A 467 16.21 -14.78 -7.92
N PHE A 468 16.07 -14.18 -9.11
CA PHE A 468 17.11 -14.15 -10.12
C PHE A 468 18.26 -13.19 -9.79
N THR A 469 17.94 -12.00 -9.29
CA THR A 469 18.95 -11.00 -8.95
C THR A 469 19.77 -11.41 -7.71
N GLN A 470 19.15 -12.07 -6.73
CA GLN A 470 19.80 -12.46 -5.46
C GLN A 470 20.42 -13.86 -5.48
N ALA A 471 20.08 -14.73 -6.44
CA ALA A 471 20.61 -16.09 -6.48
C ALA A 471 22.15 -16.10 -6.71
N PRO A 472 22.97 -16.60 -5.78
CA PRO A 472 24.43 -16.59 -5.95
C PRO A 472 24.91 -17.47 -7.10
N VAL A 473 25.94 -17.03 -7.82
CA VAL A 473 26.66 -17.81 -8.86
C VAL A 473 27.39 -19.01 -8.25
N PRO A 474 27.80 -20.04 -9.03
CA PRO A 474 28.44 -21.25 -8.48
C PRO A 474 29.63 -21.00 -7.53
N ALA A 475 30.55 -20.10 -7.88
CA ALA A 475 31.72 -19.80 -7.05
C ALA A 475 31.33 -19.19 -5.69
N GLU A 476 30.36 -18.28 -5.68
CA GLU A 476 29.85 -17.67 -4.45
C GLU A 476 29.05 -18.68 -3.62
N ARG A 477 28.23 -19.52 -4.26
CA ARG A 477 27.52 -20.63 -3.59
C ARG A 477 28.47 -21.52 -2.83
N ALA A 478 29.55 -21.96 -3.49
CA ALA A 478 30.58 -22.80 -2.88
C ALA A 478 31.25 -22.09 -1.70
N ALA A 479 31.61 -20.82 -1.85
CA ALA A 479 32.26 -20.04 -0.79
C ALA A 479 31.36 -19.82 0.45
N ARG A 480 30.05 -19.69 0.25
CA ARG A 480 29.07 -19.41 1.32
C ARG A 480 28.34 -20.65 1.83
N GLY A 481 28.59 -21.83 1.26
CA GLY A 481 27.87 -23.06 1.59
C GLY A 481 26.37 -23.02 1.26
N ILE A 482 25.98 -22.26 0.24
CA ILE A 482 24.56 -22.10 -0.15
C ILE A 482 24.15 -23.24 -1.09
N VAL A 483 23.08 -23.95 -0.72
CA VAL A 483 22.44 -24.98 -1.55
C VAL A 483 21.17 -24.40 -2.18
N LEU A 484 20.96 -24.62 -3.48
CA LEU A 484 19.75 -24.19 -4.18
C LEU A 484 18.64 -25.25 -4.09
N GLN A 485 17.38 -24.84 -4.21
CA GLN A 485 16.26 -25.79 -4.16
C GLN A 485 16.34 -26.85 -5.27
N GLY A 486 16.81 -26.45 -6.46
CA GLY A 486 16.97 -27.37 -7.58
C GLY A 486 18.18 -28.30 -7.50
N ALA A 487 18.97 -28.33 -6.42
CA ALA A 487 20.25 -29.03 -6.36
C ALA A 487 20.20 -30.51 -6.79
N GLU A 488 19.09 -31.21 -6.53
CA GLU A 488 18.86 -32.59 -6.95
C GLU A 488 18.81 -32.77 -8.49
N LEU A 489 18.56 -31.69 -9.23
CA LEU A 489 18.51 -31.69 -10.70
C LEU A 489 19.91 -31.61 -11.35
N SER A 490 20.98 -31.36 -10.60
CA SER A 490 22.34 -31.22 -11.14
C SER A 490 22.83 -32.48 -11.90
N GLY A 491 22.29 -33.65 -11.55
CA GLY A 491 22.55 -34.92 -12.24
C GLY A 491 21.72 -35.17 -13.51
N LYS A 492 20.69 -34.37 -13.82
CA LYS A 492 19.86 -34.56 -15.03
C LYS A 492 20.68 -34.18 -16.27
N LYS A 493 20.72 -35.07 -17.27
CA LYS A 493 21.52 -34.90 -18.51
C LYS A 493 20.70 -34.90 -19.80
N SER A 494 19.38 -35.10 -19.73
CA SER A 494 18.55 -35.30 -20.93
C SER A 494 17.20 -34.57 -20.82
N PRO A 495 17.15 -33.27 -21.15
CA PRO A 495 18.28 -32.32 -21.20
C PRO A 495 18.72 -31.84 -19.80
N PRO A 496 19.93 -31.29 -19.62
CA PRO A 496 20.30 -30.61 -18.38
C PRO A 496 19.51 -29.30 -18.18
N VAL A 497 19.35 -28.86 -16.93
CA VAL A 497 18.63 -27.62 -16.57
C VAL A 497 19.17 -26.40 -17.33
N ALA A 498 20.49 -26.30 -17.49
CA ALA A 498 21.13 -25.22 -18.23
C ALA A 498 20.68 -25.13 -19.69
N GLU A 499 20.52 -26.27 -20.35
CA GLU A 499 20.04 -26.32 -21.74
C GLU A 499 18.59 -25.87 -21.84
N LEU A 500 17.74 -26.26 -20.90
CA LEU A 500 16.35 -25.80 -20.83
C LEU A 500 16.28 -24.28 -20.62
N LEU A 501 17.02 -23.75 -19.64
CA LEU A 501 17.07 -22.30 -19.37
C LEU A 501 17.57 -21.53 -20.60
N LEU A 502 18.64 -21.99 -21.25
CA LEU A 502 19.18 -21.39 -22.48
C LEU A 502 18.16 -21.42 -23.62
N ARG A 503 17.47 -22.55 -23.80
CA ARG A 503 16.42 -22.70 -24.82
C ARG A 503 15.30 -21.68 -24.59
N ARG A 504 14.74 -21.61 -23.39
CA ARG A 504 13.64 -20.67 -23.06
C ARG A 504 14.08 -19.21 -23.16
N MET A 505 15.30 -18.90 -22.71
CA MET A 505 15.89 -17.56 -22.86
C MET A 505 15.93 -17.13 -24.33
N ARG A 506 16.47 -17.98 -25.23
CA ARG A 506 16.57 -17.67 -26.66
C ARG A 506 15.21 -17.60 -27.33
N GLU A 507 14.30 -18.50 -26.96
CA GLU A 507 12.92 -18.51 -27.47
C GLU A 507 12.20 -17.20 -27.16
N LEU A 508 12.22 -16.76 -25.90
CA LEU A 508 11.59 -15.50 -25.48
C LEU A 508 12.31 -14.27 -26.05
N ALA A 509 13.63 -14.30 -26.17
CA ALA A 509 14.37 -13.22 -26.80
C ALA A 509 13.99 -13.05 -28.29
N ALA A 510 13.69 -14.14 -29.00
CA ALA A 510 13.28 -14.09 -30.40
C ALA A 510 11.77 -13.83 -30.60
N ARG A 511 10.93 -14.16 -29.60
CA ARG A 511 9.48 -14.05 -29.69
C ARG A 511 9.02 -12.58 -29.69
N PRO A 512 8.19 -12.14 -30.66
CA PRO A 512 7.57 -10.82 -30.60
C PRO A 512 6.61 -10.73 -29.41
N ASP A 513 6.50 -9.55 -28.82
CA ASP A 513 5.53 -9.32 -27.75
C ASP A 513 4.10 -9.26 -28.28
N GLU A 514 3.16 -9.85 -27.56
CA GLU A 514 1.73 -9.85 -27.97
C GLU A 514 1.00 -8.62 -27.43
N LYS A 515 0.89 -8.50 -26.10
CA LYS A 515 0.05 -7.47 -25.43
C LYS A 515 0.84 -6.33 -24.80
N TRP A 516 2.05 -6.62 -24.31
CA TRP A 516 2.87 -5.68 -23.54
C TRP A 516 4.26 -5.60 -24.15
N PRO A 517 4.66 -4.46 -24.72
CA PRO A 517 5.99 -4.29 -25.31
C PRO A 517 7.12 -4.75 -24.38
N HIS A 518 8.08 -5.47 -24.95
CA HIS A 518 9.31 -5.96 -24.33
C HIS A 518 9.16 -6.94 -23.16
N ARG A 519 7.95 -7.41 -22.85
CA ARG A 519 7.71 -8.38 -21.76
C ARG A 519 8.49 -9.68 -21.96
N ASN A 520 8.50 -10.24 -23.16
CA ASN A 520 9.25 -11.46 -23.46
C ASN A 520 10.76 -11.24 -23.32
N LEU A 521 11.24 -10.05 -23.66
CA LEU A 521 12.66 -9.72 -23.54
C LEU A 521 13.10 -9.56 -22.08
N LEU A 522 12.25 -8.96 -21.23
CA LEU A 522 12.48 -8.91 -19.78
C LEU A 522 12.50 -10.32 -19.17
N ALA A 523 11.54 -11.16 -19.55
CA ALA A 523 11.51 -12.56 -19.13
C ALA A 523 12.76 -13.35 -19.61
N ALA A 524 13.27 -13.06 -20.82
CA ALA A 524 14.53 -13.63 -21.28
C ALA A 524 15.72 -13.18 -20.42
N ALA A 525 15.78 -11.91 -20.01
CA ALA A 525 16.82 -11.42 -19.10
C ALA A 525 16.80 -12.15 -17.74
N ASP A 526 15.61 -12.36 -17.20
CA ASP A 526 15.41 -13.13 -15.97
C ASP A 526 15.92 -14.58 -16.08
N LEU A 527 15.63 -15.26 -17.20
CA LEU A 527 16.18 -16.59 -17.47
C LEU A 527 17.70 -16.57 -17.68
N GLY A 528 18.26 -15.50 -18.25
CA GLY A 528 19.71 -15.30 -18.35
C GLY A 528 20.39 -15.16 -16.99
N LEU A 529 19.76 -14.46 -16.04
CA LEU A 529 20.22 -14.38 -14.66
C LEU A 529 20.17 -15.75 -13.97
N ALA A 530 19.09 -16.51 -14.17
CA ALA A 530 18.96 -17.87 -13.66
C ALA A 530 20.04 -18.81 -14.23
N LEU A 531 20.33 -18.72 -15.53
CA LEU A 531 21.34 -19.52 -16.21
C LEU A 531 22.74 -19.27 -15.62
N LEU A 532 23.10 -18.01 -15.37
CA LEU A 532 24.37 -17.65 -14.71
C LEU A 532 24.40 -18.05 -13.23
N ALA A 533 23.27 -17.98 -12.52
CA ALA A 533 23.19 -18.50 -11.16
C ALA A 533 23.41 -20.03 -11.12
N TRP A 534 22.91 -20.75 -12.13
CA TRP A 534 22.97 -22.20 -12.23
C TRP A 534 24.35 -22.74 -12.65
N GLU A 535 24.91 -22.29 -13.79
CA GLU A 535 26.19 -22.79 -14.36
C GLU A 535 27.34 -21.77 -14.34
N GLY A 536 27.07 -20.49 -14.03
CA GLY A 536 28.10 -19.45 -13.98
C GLY A 536 28.72 -19.17 -15.35
N ARG A 537 30.06 -19.12 -15.38
CA ARG A 537 30.84 -18.61 -16.53
C ARG A 537 30.57 -19.33 -17.85
N ALA A 538 30.19 -20.61 -17.81
CA ALA A 538 30.01 -21.43 -19.01
C ALA A 538 29.03 -20.81 -20.03
N HIS A 539 28.03 -20.07 -19.54
CA HIS A 539 27.00 -19.43 -20.36
C HIS A 539 27.10 -17.89 -20.38
N ALA A 540 28.20 -17.31 -19.93
CA ALA A 540 28.42 -15.87 -20.05
C ALA A 540 28.36 -15.37 -21.51
N PRO A 541 28.90 -16.09 -22.53
CA PRO A 541 28.75 -15.69 -23.93
C PRO A 541 27.29 -15.67 -24.42
N ASP A 542 26.47 -16.61 -23.96
CA ASP A 542 25.05 -16.67 -24.32
C ASP A 542 24.29 -15.46 -23.77
N VAL A 543 24.58 -15.08 -22.52
CA VAL A 543 23.98 -13.89 -21.89
C VAL A 543 24.51 -12.60 -22.51
N ALA A 544 25.77 -12.56 -22.95
CA ALA A 544 26.32 -11.42 -23.69
C ALA A 544 25.54 -11.19 -25.00
N ALA A 545 25.20 -12.25 -25.73
CA ALA A 545 24.39 -12.17 -26.93
C ALA A 545 22.97 -11.64 -26.63
N LEU A 546 22.35 -12.07 -25.52
CA LEU A 546 21.08 -11.51 -25.07
C LEU A 546 21.18 -10.00 -24.76
N GLN A 547 22.23 -9.57 -24.06
CA GLN A 547 22.44 -8.15 -23.78
C GLN A 547 22.62 -7.33 -25.06
N ALA A 548 23.24 -7.88 -26.11
CA ALA A 548 23.33 -7.21 -27.41
C ALA A 548 21.94 -7.00 -28.03
N GLU A 549 21.05 -7.99 -27.97
CA GLU A 549 19.67 -7.86 -28.45
C GLU A 549 18.87 -6.84 -27.62
N ILE A 550 19.04 -6.84 -26.29
CA ILE A 550 18.42 -5.82 -25.42
C ILE A 550 18.89 -4.41 -25.80
N LYS A 551 20.21 -4.20 -25.96
CA LYS A 551 20.77 -2.92 -26.40
C LYS A 551 20.22 -2.49 -27.75
N LYS A 552 20.10 -3.41 -28.70
CA LYS A 552 19.53 -3.16 -30.04
C LYS A 552 18.08 -2.69 -29.94
N ARG A 553 17.24 -3.36 -29.16
CA ARG A 553 15.83 -2.97 -28.97
C ARG A 553 15.69 -1.65 -28.23
N LEU A 554 16.48 -1.45 -27.18
CA LEU A 554 16.52 -0.20 -26.42
C LEU A 554 16.85 1.00 -27.31
N ALA A 555 17.78 0.86 -28.26
CA ALA A 555 18.14 1.91 -29.21
C ALA A 555 17.01 2.27 -30.20
N GLY A 556 16.03 1.38 -30.40
CA GLY A 556 14.87 1.61 -31.26
C GLY A 556 13.67 2.26 -30.58
N ILE A 557 13.69 2.42 -29.25
CA ILE A 557 12.59 3.04 -28.50
C ILE A 557 12.66 4.57 -28.69
N THR A 558 11.65 5.13 -29.34
CA THR A 558 11.54 6.58 -29.63
C THR A 558 10.36 7.26 -28.91
N ASP A 559 9.39 6.47 -28.47
CA ASP A 559 8.25 6.88 -27.64
C ASP A 559 8.11 5.84 -26.52
N ASP A 560 8.04 6.28 -25.26
CA ASP A 560 8.07 5.40 -24.08
C ASP A 560 7.01 5.77 -23.03
N PRO A 561 5.71 5.79 -23.39
CA PRO A 561 4.65 6.22 -22.49
C PRO A 561 4.50 5.33 -21.25
N ASN A 562 5.07 4.13 -21.27
CA ASN A 562 4.99 3.13 -20.21
C ASN A 562 6.36 2.84 -19.55
N ASN A 563 7.40 3.61 -19.87
CA ASN A 563 8.74 3.51 -19.28
C ASN A 563 9.41 2.12 -19.44
N TYR A 564 9.23 1.46 -20.58
CA TYR A 564 9.89 0.20 -20.91
C TYR A 564 11.41 0.34 -21.08
N ALA A 565 11.89 1.47 -21.59
CA ALA A 565 13.33 1.71 -21.74
C ALA A 565 14.03 1.63 -20.38
N VAL A 566 13.38 2.16 -19.34
CA VAL A 566 13.85 2.11 -17.95
C VAL A 566 13.98 0.67 -17.45
N GLN A 567 12.96 -0.16 -17.65
CA GLN A 567 12.97 -1.56 -17.23
C GLN A 567 14.09 -2.35 -17.93
N LEU A 568 14.28 -2.13 -19.23
CA LEU A 568 15.36 -2.76 -20.00
C LEU A 568 16.75 -2.31 -19.55
N ARG A 569 16.95 -1.04 -19.18
CA ARG A 569 18.22 -0.58 -18.59
C ARG A 569 18.51 -1.29 -17.26
N GLY A 570 17.49 -1.47 -16.42
CA GLY A 570 17.61 -2.25 -15.18
C GLY A 570 18.02 -3.71 -15.44
N ALA A 571 17.35 -4.37 -16.40
CA ALA A 571 17.69 -5.73 -16.82
C ALA A 571 19.14 -5.84 -17.34
N LEU A 572 19.59 -4.90 -18.19
CA LEU A 572 20.97 -4.85 -18.68
C LEU A 572 21.99 -4.80 -17.54
N VAL A 573 21.76 -3.94 -16.56
CA VAL A 573 22.68 -3.75 -15.43
C VAL A 573 22.72 -5.01 -14.56
N ASN A 574 21.58 -5.63 -14.29
CA ASN A 574 21.53 -6.90 -13.56
C ASN A 574 22.33 -7.98 -14.28
N LEU A 575 22.21 -8.10 -15.60
CA LEU A 575 22.99 -9.06 -16.40
C LEU A 575 24.50 -8.76 -16.37
N TYR A 576 24.91 -7.49 -16.46
CA TYR A 576 26.33 -7.12 -16.33
C TYR A 576 26.90 -7.51 -14.98
N VAL A 577 26.21 -7.17 -13.89
CA VAL A 577 26.63 -7.53 -12.53
C VAL A 577 26.74 -9.06 -12.40
N LYS A 578 25.75 -9.81 -12.91
CA LYS A 578 25.74 -11.27 -12.84
C LYS A 578 26.87 -11.92 -13.64
N ARG A 579 27.19 -11.40 -14.83
CA ARG A 579 28.33 -11.84 -15.65
C ARG A 579 29.65 -11.60 -14.93
N ILE A 580 29.81 -10.42 -14.31
CA ILE A 580 31.01 -10.09 -13.52
C ILE A 580 31.14 -11.06 -12.33
N GLU A 581 30.07 -11.30 -11.58
CA GLU A 581 30.04 -12.30 -10.50
C GLU A 581 30.44 -13.70 -10.99
N ALA A 582 29.97 -14.09 -12.18
CA ALA A 582 30.33 -15.35 -12.84
C ALA A 582 31.78 -15.39 -13.35
N GLY A 583 32.57 -14.31 -13.23
CA GLY A 583 33.97 -14.26 -13.65
C GLY A 583 34.19 -13.89 -15.11
N ASP A 584 33.21 -13.27 -15.76
CA ASP A 584 33.36 -12.71 -17.11
C ASP A 584 33.96 -11.30 -17.06
N ALA A 585 35.26 -11.20 -17.34
CA ALA A 585 35.97 -9.93 -17.34
C ALA A 585 35.51 -8.97 -18.45
N ALA A 586 35.03 -9.48 -19.59
CA ALA A 586 34.62 -8.65 -20.73
C ALA A 586 33.40 -7.77 -20.39
N ALA A 587 32.57 -8.24 -19.44
CA ALA A 587 31.42 -7.48 -18.96
C ALA A 587 31.79 -6.11 -18.36
N PHE A 588 33.00 -5.94 -17.80
CA PHE A 588 33.48 -4.63 -17.34
C PHE A 588 33.69 -3.65 -18.49
N ASP A 589 34.33 -4.10 -19.58
CA ASP A 589 34.61 -3.25 -20.75
C ASP A 589 33.30 -2.88 -21.46
N GLU A 590 32.43 -3.86 -21.67
CA GLU A 590 31.12 -3.65 -22.30
C GLU A 590 30.21 -2.71 -21.49
N TYR A 591 30.17 -2.87 -20.16
CA TYR A 591 29.44 -1.95 -19.30
C TYR A 591 30.06 -0.55 -19.32
N ALA A 592 31.39 -0.44 -19.34
CA ALA A 592 32.05 0.87 -19.37
C ALA A 592 31.69 1.66 -20.63
N GLU A 593 31.68 1.00 -21.79
CA GLU A 593 31.28 1.60 -23.07
C GLU A 593 29.81 2.02 -23.05
N TRP A 594 28.90 1.14 -22.62
CA TRP A 594 27.47 1.45 -22.54
C TRP A 594 27.17 2.55 -21.50
N GLY A 595 27.82 2.48 -20.34
CA GLY A 595 27.68 3.40 -19.22
C GLY A 595 28.08 4.84 -19.56
N GLU A 596 29.08 5.00 -20.42
CA GLU A 596 29.52 6.31 -20.91
C GLU A 596 28.48 6.99 -21.81
N ALA A 597 27.69 6.20 -22.54
CA ALA A 597 26.61 6.70 -23.38
C ALA A 597 25.33 7.05 -22.60
N LEU A 598 25.23 6.68 -21.31
CA LEU A 598 24.07 6.96 -20.47
C LEU A 598 23.85 8.46 -20.31
N ARG A 599 22.56 8.86 -20.29
CA ARG A 599 22.13 10.23 -20.03
C ARG A 599 21.38 10.31 -18.71
N PRO A 600 21.40 11.47 -18.00
CA PRO A 600 20.51 11.69 -16.88
C PRO A 600 19.08 11.41 -17.32
N LEU A 601 18.39 10.61 -16.52
CA LEU A 601 16.98 10.33 -16.72
C LEU A 601 16.20 11.65 -16.53
N VAL A 602 15.14 11.87 -17.31
CA VAL A 602 14.24 13.04 -17.17
C VAL A 602 12.95 12.66 -16.45
N LYS A 603 12.22 13.65 -15.91
CA LYS A 603 11.02 13.51 -15.08
C LYS A 603 10.08 12.34 -15.43
N GLU A 604 9.81 12.11 -16.71
CA GLU A 604 8.93 11.03 -17.20
C GLU A 604 9.48 9.63 -16.83
N GLU A 605 10.80 9.44 -16.93
CA GLU A 605 11.51 8.18 -16.66
C GLU A 605 11.72 7.91 -15.15
N TRP A 606 11.66 8.93 -14.28
CA TRP A 606 11.83 8.78 -12.82
C TRP A 606 10.56 8.33 -12.09
N SER A 607 9.39 8.57 -12.66
CA SER A 607 8.08 8.30 -12.03
C SER A 607 7.83 6.81 -11.74
N VAL A 608 8.61 5.90 -12.34
CA VAL A 608 8.50 4.43 -12.19
C VAL A 608 9.58 3.87 -11.24
N PHE A 609 10.64 4.63 -10.97
CA PHE A 609 11.63 4.28 -9.94
C PHE A 609 11.18 4.77 -8.56
N TYR A 610 10.18 4.11 -7.99
CA TYR A 610 9.92 4.24 -6.56
C TYR A 610 11.00 3.56 -5.69
N ARG A 611 11.95 2.81 -6.28
CA ARG A 611 12.95 2.04 -5.49
C ARG A 611 14.42 2.46 -5.63
N GLU A 612 15.04 2.53 -6.82
CA GLU A 612 16.50 2.83 -6.90
C GLU A 612 16.98 3.48 -8.22
N PRO A 613 16.95 4.81 -8.36
CA PRO A 613 17.45 5.47 -9.57
C PRO A 613 18.97 5.35 -9.77
N ALA A 614 19.71 5.18 -8.68
CA ALA A 614 21.13 4.90 -8.73
C ALA A 614 21.43 3.53 -9.34
N GLY A 615 20.46 2.61 -9.42
CA GLY A 615 20.65 1.20 -9.79
C GLY A 615 21.43 0.99 -11.09
N VAL A 616 21.34 1.91 -12.05
CA VAL A 616 22.10 1.85 -13.31
C VAL A 616 23.61 1.95 -13.12
N PHE A 617 24.08 2.52 -12.00
CA PHE A 617 25.48 2.64 -11.63
C PHE A 617 25.98 1.53 -10.71
N ARG A 618 25.19 0.47 -10.51
CA ARG A 618 25.52 -0.62 -9.58
C ARG A 618 26.92 -1.21 -9.75
N PRO A 619 27.43 -1.44 -10.98
CA PRO A 619 28.81 -1.90 -11.17
C PRO A 619 29.88 -0.94 -10.61
N LEU A 620 29.66 0.38 -10.66
CA LEU A 620 30.64 1.37 -10.19
C LEU A 620 30.90 1.25 -8.69
N TRP A 621 29.85 1.15 -7.87
CA TRP A 621 30.02 1.07 -6.42
C TRP A 621 30.25 -0.34 -5.89
N ARG A 622 29.91 -1.38 -6.67
CA ARG A 622 30.19 -2.76 -6.29
C ARG A 622 31.64 -3.15 -6.59
N TYR A 623 32.24 -2.53 -7.59
CA TYR A 623 33.62 -2.78 -8.01
C TYR A 623 34.42 -1.46 -8.17
N PRO A 624 34.49 -0.61 -7.13
CA PRO A 624 35.07 0.74 -7.22
C PRO A 624 36.59 0.74 -7.48
N ASP A 625 37.25 -0.38 -7.17
CA ASP A 625 38.69 -0.56 -7.39
C ASP A 625 39.05 -1.16 -8.75
N ASN A 626 38.05 -1.60 -9.52
CA ASN A 626 38.29 -2.08 -10.87
C ASN A 626 38.77 -0.89 -11.75
N PRO A 627 39.91 -1.00 -12.46
CA PRO A 627 40.45 0.11 -13.24
C PRO A 627 39.49 0.69 -14.29
N ARG A 628 38.63 -0.15 -14.90
CA ARG A 628 37.64 0.28 -15.89
C ARG A 628 36.49 1.04 -15.25
N MET A 629 35.98 0.55 -14.11
CA MET A 629 34.93 1.25 -13.37
C MET A 629 35.41 2.60 -12.85
N ARG A 630 36.65 2.66 -12.34
CA ARG A 630 37.28 3.92 -11.92
C ARG A 630 37.43 4.90 -13.08
N ALA A 631 37.89 4.44 -14.24
CA ALA A 631 38.01 5.28 -15.42
C ALA A 631 36.66 5.83 -15.90
N LEU A 632 35.60 5.00 -15.89
CA LEU A 632 34.24 5.44 -16.21
C LEU A 632 33.74 6.45 -15.18
N ALA A 633 33.89 6.19 -13.88
CA ALA A 633 33.48 7.11 -12.82
C ALA A 633 34.16 8.48 -12.96
N GLY A 634 35.45 8.51 -13.32
CA GLY A 634 36.15 9.75 -13.65
C GLY A 634 35.50 10.52 -14.79
N ARG A 635 35.13 9.83 -15.89
CA ARG A 635 34.44 10.47 -17.02
C ARG A 635 33.06 11.01 -16.66
N LEU A 636 32.31 10.29 -15.84
CA LEU A 636 30.95 10.67 -15.44
C LEU A 636 30.94 11.80 -14.41
N PHE A 637 31.81 11.75 -13.41
CA PHE A 637 31.68 12.57 -12.19
C PHE A 637 32.86 13.51 -11.92
N ALA A 638 33.99 13.38 -12.63
CA ALA A 638 35.16 14.25 -12.45
C ALA A 638 35.50 15.11 -13.69
N THR A 639 34.94 14.80 -14.86
CA THR A 639 35.19 15.58 -16.09
C THR A 639 34.30 16.84 -16.14
N PRO A 640 34.88 18.05 -16.26
CA PRO A 640 34.11 19.27 -16.49
C PRO A 640 33.24 19.17 -17.75
N GLY A 641 31.99 19.64 -17.66
CA GLY A 641 31.03 19.55 -18.77
C GLY A 641 30.38 18.18 -18.95
N SER A 642 30.64 17.21 -18.05
CA SER A 642 29.84 15.99 -18.00
C SER A 642 28.35 16.32 -17.86
N ARG A 643 27.52 15.61 -18.62
CA ARG A 643 26.05 15.70 -18.54
C ARG A 643 25.48 15.34 -17.16
N TRP A 644 26.26 14.64 -16.33
CA TRP A 644 25.87 14.29 -14.96
C TRP A 644 26.13 15.41 -13.96
N LEU A 645 26.79 16.50 -14.38
CA LEU A 645 27.16 17.62 -13.53
C LEU A 645 26.44 18.92 -13.95
N PRO A 646 26.22 19.84 -12.98
CA PRO A 646 26.33 19.63 -11.54
C PRO A 646 25.18 18.75 -11.00
N LEU A 647 25.33 18.15 -9.82
CA LEU A 647 24.25 17.34 -9.21
C LEU A 647 23.11 18.19 -8.64
N VAL A 648 23.40 19.44 -8.28
CA VAL A 648 22.43 20.41 -7.78
C VAL A 648 22.63 21.68 -8.61
N ASP A 649 21.64 22.02 -9.43
CA ASP A 649 21.62 23.21 -10.26
C ASP A 649 20.27 23.93 -10.07
N PRO A 650 20.25 25.12 -9.46
CA PRO A 650 19.01 25.87 -9.30
C PRO A 650 18.37 26.28 -10.65
N ASN A 651 19.15 26.29 -11.74
CA ASN A 651 18.67 26.67 -13.08
C ASN A 651 18.22 25.47 -13.92
N ASP A 652 18.52 24.24 -13.49
CA ASP A 652 18.05 23.02 -14.13
C ASP A 652 17.13 22.24 -13.18
N ARG A 653 15.83 22.32 -13.45
CA ARG A 653 14.79 21.64 -12.67
C ARG A 653 14.96 20.11 -12.66
N GLU A 654 15.60 19.54 -13.68
CA GLU A 654 15.86 18.10 -13.77
C GLU A 654 17.06 17.68 -12.91
N SER A 655 17.94 18.61 -12.53
CA SER A 655 19.08 18.28 -11.67
C SER A 655 18.66 17.88 -10.26
N TYR A 656 17.42 18.17 -9.84
CA TYR A 656 16.80 17.56 -8.65
C TYR A 656 16.95 16.03 -8.64
N PHE A 657 16.79 15.40 -9.81
CA PHE A 657 16.92 13.96 -9.95
C PHE A 657 18.38 13.50 -9.84
N ARG A 658 19.33 14.25 -10.39
CA ARG A 658 20.76 14.01 -10.21
C ARG A 658 21.17 14.14 -8.74
N GLY A 659 20.58 15.07 -8.00
CA GLY A 659 20.78 15.25 -6.56
C GLY A 659 20.40 14.02 -5.72
N ARG A 660 19.50 13.15 -6.20
CA ARG A 660 19.17 11.89 -5.52
C ARG A 660 20.33 10.89 -5.47
N LEU A 661 21.37 11.08 -6.28
CA LEU A 661 22.58 10.23 -6.25
C LEU A 661 23.45 10.48 -4.99
N ILE A 662 23.32 11.64 -4.34
CA ILE A 662 24.22 12.06 -3.24
C ILE A 662 24.19 11.08 -2.06
N GLY A 663 23.01 10.57 -1.70
CA GLY A 663 22.81 9.61 -0.61
C GLY A 663 22.91 8.14 -1.03
N SER A 664 23.44 7.85 -2.23
CA SER A 664 23.48 6.49 -2.77
C SER A 664 24.80 5.76 -2.47
N PRO A 665 24.87 4.44 -2.70
CA PRO A 665 26.14 3.69 -2.58
C PRO A 665 27.27 4.17 -3.49
N LEU A 666 27.02 5.10 -4.44
CA LEU A 666 28.07 5.79 -5.19
C LEU A 666 29.08 6.53 -4.31
N LEU A 667 28.77 6.81 -3.04
CA LEU A 667 29.76 7.31 -2.08
C LEU A 667 30.97 6.37 -1.90
N ASN A 668 30.84 5.09 -2.26
CA ASN A 668 31.98 4.15 -2.31
C ASN A 668 32.93 4.38 -3.49
N VAL A 669 32.54 5.21 -4.46
CA VAL A 669 33.34 5.59 -5.63
C VAL A 669 34.09 6.89 -5.32
N ARG A 670 35.42 6.86 -5.41
CA ARG A 670 36.29 7.98 -5.01
C ARG A 670 35.96 9.28 -5.74
N GLU A 671 35.76 9.21 -7.05
CA GLU A 671 35.48 10.37 -7.91
C GLU A 671 34.13 11.00 -7.55
N PHE A 672 33.11 10.20 -7.29
CA PHE A 672 31.80 10.67 -6.85
C PHE A 672 31.84 11.24 -5.43
N ARG A 673 32.58 10.62 -4.51
CA ARG A 673 32.76 11.14 -3.15
C ARG A 673 33.44 12.51 -3.15
N ALA A 674 34.45 12.71 -4.00
CA ALA A 674 35.11 14.00 -4.15
C ALA A 674 34.13 15.09 -4.63
N LEU A 675 33.23 14.75 -5.55
CA LEU A 675 32.16 15.64 -6.00
C LEU A 675 31.19 16.00 -4.87
N VAL A 676 30.80 15.03 -4.02
CA VAL A 676 29.95 15.28 -2.84
C VAL A 676 30.64 16.18 -1.82
N LEU A 677 31.94 15.96 -1.57
CA LEU A 677 32.75 16.81 -0.69
C LEU A 677 32.83 18.26 -1.21
N ALA A 678 32.95 18.44 -2.54
CA ALA A 678 32.90 19.77 -3.15
C ALA A 678 31.52 20.43 -2.97
N GLY A 679 30.43 19.68 -3.13
CA GLY A 679 29.07 20.18 -2.89
C GLY A 679 28.81 20.59 -1.42
N LEU A 680 29.40 19.89 -0.45
CA LEU A 680 29.33 20.27 0.97
C LEU A 680 30.08 21.59 1.28
N ALA A 681 31.02 22.00 0.43
CA ALA A 681 31.71 23.27 0.56
C ALA A 681 30.93 24.46 -0.04
N ASP A 682 29.97 24.19 -0.94
CA ASP A 682 29.22 25.24 -1.64
C ASP A 682 28.12 25.85 -0.75
N ARG A 683 28.27 27.13 -0.43
CA ARG A 683 27.37 27.88 0.45
C ARG A 683 26.34 28.72 -0.30
N THR A 684 26.23 28.56 -1.61
CA THR A 684 25.29 29.30 -2.45
C THR A 684 23.85 29.04 -1.99
N VAL A 685 23.09 30.12 -1.77
CA VAL A 685 21.66 30.03 -1.40
C VAL A 685 20.85 29.71 -2.66
N ILE A 686 20.02 28.67 -2.59
CA ILE A 686 19.29 28.11 -3.74
C ILE A 686 17.79 27.93 -3.49
N GLY A 687 17.29 28.23 -2.29
CA GLY A 687 15.87 28.11 -1.96
C GLY A 687 15.58 28.49 -0.52
N LYS A 688 14.32 28.29 -0.10
CA LYS A 688 13.88 28.53 1.27
C LYS A 688 12.73 27.62 1.71
N LEU A 689 12.64 27.41 3.02
CA LEU A 689 11.50 26.78 3.69
C LEU A 689 10.80 27.82 4.56
N THR A 690 9.49 27.97 4.39
CA THR A 690 8.68 28.88 5.20
C THR A 690 7.95 28.10 6.30
N PRO A 691 8.22 28.35 7.60
CA PRO A 691 7.50 27.72 8.69
C PRO A 691 6.04 28.19 8.77
N SER A 692 5.10 27.26 8.95
CA SER A 692 3.68 27.52 9.18
C SER A 692 3.21 26.78 10.44
N PRO A 693 2.68 27.47 11.47
CA PRO A 693 2.27 26.83 12.72
C PRO A 693 1.03 25.93 12.55
N ARG A 694 0.95 24.85 13.33
CA ARG A 694 -0.17 23.90 13.42
C ARG A 694 -0.98 24.06 14.71
N VAL A 695 -2.18 23.45 14.72
CA VAL A 695 -3.12 23.39 15.86
C VAL A 695 -2.53 22.68 17.08
N ASP A 696 -1.67 21.68 16.87
CA ASP A 696 -1.06 20.84 17.92
C ASP A 696 0.23 21.42 18.52
N GLY A 697 0.58 22.66 18.16
CA GLY A 697 1.80 23.33 18.62
C GLY A 697 3.07 23.01 17.81
N ARG A 698 2.97 22.20 16.75
CA ARG A 698 4.06 21.90 15.80
C ARG A 698 4.08 22.89 14.62
N TYR A 699 5.05 22.75 13.72
CA TYR A 699 5.17 23.56 12.50
C TYR A 699 5.25 22.68 11.25
N ASP A 700 4.61 23.16 10.18
CA ASP A 700 4.80 22.72 8.79
C ASP A 700 5.93 23.54 8.15
N LEU A 701 6.70 22.94 7.23
CA LEU A 701 7.68 23.66 6.41
C LEU A 701 7.21 23.67 4.96
N LYS A 702 6.91 24.85 4.40
CA LYS A 702 6.52 25.01 3.01
C LYS A 702 7.77 25.20 2.12
N PRO A 703 8.04 24.30 1.16
CA PRO A 703 9.14 24.43 0.21
C PRO A 703 8.80 25.40 -0.93
N ASP A 704 9.77 26.21 -1.36
CA ASP A 704 9.65 27.08 -2.54
C ASP A 704 10.14 26.42 -3.85
N ASN A 705 10.89 25.32 -3.75
CA ASN A 705 11.42 24.56 -4.88
C ASN A 705 11.64 23.06 -4.55
N PRO A 706 11.97 22.22 -5.55
CA PRO A 706 12.17 20.78 -5.34
C PRO A 706 13.32 20.42 -4.36
N TYR A 707 14.37 21.24 -4.25
CA TYR A 707 15.46 21.00 -3.29
C TYR A 707 15.01 21.25 -1.86
N ALA A 708 14.13 22.23 -1.65
CA ALA A 708 13.53 22.46 -0.35
C ALA A 708 12.71 21.26 0.13
N MET A 709 12.02 20.56 -0.79
CA MET A 709 11.37 19.27 -0.47
C MET A 709 12.39 18.20 -0.05
N LEU A 710 13.51 18.08 -0.78
CA LEU A 710 14.55 17.08 -0.49
C LEU A 710 15.18 17.31 0.89
N VAL A 711 15.50 18.56 1.23
CA VAL A 711 16.11 18.94 2.50
C VAL A 711 15.18 18.72 3.68
N ALA A 712 13.89 18.96 3.50
CA ALA A 712 12.92 18.74 4.54
C ALA A 712 12.65 17.24 4.75
N GLY A 713 12.85 16.37 3.76
CA GLY A 713 12.88 14.92 3.97
C GLY A 713 11.66 14.10 3.48
N SER A 714 10.68 14.68 2.78
CA SER A 714 9.57 13.93 2.18
C SER A 714 9.54 14.01 0.65
N TYR A 715 9.22 12.87 0.02
CA TYR A 715 9.09 12.72 -1.43
C TYR A 715 7.65 12.78 -1.94
N ASN A 716 6.66 12.55 -1.08
CA ASN A 716 5.25 12.39 -1.47
C ASN A 716 4.23 13.05 -0.53
N SER A 717 4.67 13.72 0.53
CA SER A 717 3.78 14.52 1.37
C SER A 717 4.15 15.99 1.23
N SER A 718 3.15 16.82 0.97
CA SER A 718 3.21 18.28 1.11
C SER A 718 3.46 18.75 2.55
N GLN A 719 3.82 17.83 3.47
CA GLN A 719 3.86 18.07 4.91
C GLN A 719 4.94 17.22 5.54
N ILE A 720 5.89 17.88 6.19
CA ILE A 720 6.94 17.26 6.97
C ILE A 720 6.84 17.83 8.38
N TRP A 721 6.69 16.92 9.33
CA TRP A 721 6.38 17.24 10.71
C TRP A 721 7.67 17.38 11.51
N PHE A 722 7.84 18.52 12.18
CA PHE A 722 8.94 18.70 13.12
C PHE A 722 8.39 19.12 14.48
N ASP A 723 8.96 18.53 15.53
CA ASP A 723 8.97 19.16 16.85
C ASP A 723 9.95 20.35 16.77
N ALA A 724 9.45 21.45 16.24
CA ALA A 724 10.24 22.65 15.96
C ALA A 724 10.59 23.33 17.30
N PRO A 725 11.86 23.68 17.58
CA PRO A 725 12.17 24.57 18.69
C PRO A 725 11.42 25.90 18.52
N ALA A 726 11.03 26.54 19.62
CA ALA A 726 10.32 27.83 19.64
C ALA A 726 11.00 28.97 18.82
N VAL A 727 12.26 28.77 18.44
CA VAL A 727 13.10 29.65 17.60
C VAL A 727 12.57 29.79 16.15
N LEU A 728 11.69 28.91 15.67
CA LEU A 728 11.19 28.90 14.30
C LEU A 728 9.92 29.73 14.06
N ALA A 729 9.55 30.60 15.01
CA ALA A 729 8.37 31.45 14.93
C ALA A 729 8.47 32.52 13.82
N GLY A 730 8.22 32.12 12.57
CA GLY A 730 7.88 33.01 11.45
C GLY A 730 9.00 33.49 10.54
N ALA A 731 10.25 33.01 10.69
CA ALA A 731 11.36 33.38 9.80
C ALA A 731 11.60 32.31 8.73
N ASP A 732 11.77 32.74 7.47
CA ASP A 732 12.15 31.87 6.36
C ASP A 732 13.52 31.22 6.63
N LEU A 733 13.62 29.92 6.37
CA LEU A 733 14.88 29.16 6.46
C LEU A 733 15.56 29.12 5.10
N GLU A 734 16.68 29.81 4.96
CA GLU A 734 17.52 29.72 3.75
C GLU A 734 18.07 28.30 3.56
N ILE A 735 17.98 27.80 2.33
CA ILE A 735 18.58 26.54 1.89
C ILE A 735 19.77 26.86 0.98
N ARG A 736 20.93 26.32 1.32
CA ARG A 736 22.15 26.39 0.51
C ARG A 736 22.43 25.05 -0.14
N VAL A 737 23.28 25.04 -1.16
CA VAL A 737 23.75 23.81 -1.83
C VAL A 737 24.26 22.79 -0.79
N CYS A 738 25.14 23.20 0.12
CA CYS A 738 25.69 22.31 1.16
C CYS A 738 24.61 21.67 2.06
N ASP A 739 23.46 22.32 2.28
CA ASP A 739 22.38 21.77 3.09
C ASP A 739 21.63 20.67 2.34
N VAL A 740 21.51 20.77 1.01
CA VAL A 740 20.96 19.70 0.15
C VAL A 740 21.83 18.45 0.24
N TYR A 741 23.15 18.62 0.12
CA TYR A 741 24.08 17.51 0.22
C TYR A 741 24.04 16.87 1.63
N ALA A 742 24.06 17.69 2.69
CA ALA A 742 24.01 17.19 4.06
C ALA A 742 22.70 16.46 4.37
N ALA A 743 21.55 16.98 3.92
CA ALA A 743 20.26 16.34 4.11
C ALA A 743 20.15 15.01 3.35
N ALA A 744 20.66 14.94 2.12
CA ALA A 744 20.71 13.70 1.35
C ALA A 744 21.62 12.65 2.02
N LEU A 745 22.76 13.08 2.57
CA LEU A 745 23.69 12.21 3.30
C LEU A 745 23.14 11.70 4.62
N ALA A 746 22.29 12.45 5.31
CA ALA A 746 21.69 12.04 6.59
C ALA A 746 20.83 10.76 6.50
N ARG A 747 20.57 10.26 5.28
CA ARG A 747 19.88 8.99 4.98
C ARG A 747 20.84 7.82 4.74
N VAL A 748 22.14 8.06 4.81
CA VAL A 748 23.15 7.00 4.73
C VAL A 748 23.34 6.43 6.14
N ASN A 749 23.51 5.12 6.26
CA ASN A 749 23.73 4.48 7.56
C ASN A 749 24.91 5.13 8.30
N ASP A 750 24.69 5.39 9.60
CA ASP A 750 25.62 6.06 10.52
C ASP A 750 26.04 7.49 10.13
N ALA A 751 25.42 8.11 9.12
CA ALA A 751 25.71 9.48 8.79
C ALA A 751 25.23 10.44 9.88
N PRO A 752 25.93 11.56 10.11
CA PRO A 752 25.44 12.62 10.99
C PRO A 752 24.04 13.05 10.55
N ARG A 753 23.10 13.08 11.51
CA ARG A 753 21.75 13.60 11.26
C ARG A 753 21.87 15.08 10.90
N PHE A 754 21.14 15.48 9.87
CA PHE A 754 21.04 16.88 9.46
C PHE A 754 19.62 17.39 9.71
N GLY A 755 19.52 18.49 10.46
CA GLY A 755 18.24 19.16 10.72
C GLY A 755 18.24 20.57 10.15
N ILE A 756 17.43 20.83 9.12
CA ILE A 756 17.35 22.15 8.48
C ILE A 756 16.83 23.26 9.41
N ALA A 757 16.06 22.85 10.41
CA ALA A 757 15.52 23.68 11.49
C ALA A 757 16.57 24.15 12.51
N ALA A 758 17.79 23.60 12.50
CA ALA A 758 18.84 24.02 13.42
C ALA A 758 19.40 25.41 13.07
N PRO A 759 19.89 26.19 14.05
CA PRO A 759 20.59 27.44 13.80
C PRO A 759 21.70 27.29 12.76
N ARG A 760 21.98 28.36 12.00
CA ARG A 760 22.98 28.31 10.91
C ARG A 760 24.36 27.81 11.38
N ALA A 761 24.82 28.24 12.54
CA ALA A 761 26.07 27.77 13.13
C ALA A 761 26.06 26.25 13.43
N ASP A 762 24.92 25.73 13.90
CA ASP A 762 24.76 24.30 14.15
C ASP A 762 24.70 23.51 12.84
N ARG A 763 23.99 24.01 11.82
CA ARG A 763 24.01 23.44 10.46
C ARG A 763 25.42 23.37 9.91
N ASP A 764 26.20 24.43 10.09
CA ASP A 764 27.60 24.49 9.63
C ASP A 764 28.48 23.48 10.36
N ARG A 765 28.25 23.26 11.65
CA ARG A 765 28.89 22.17 12.42
C ARG A 765 28.49 20.80 11.89
N LEU A 766 27.19 20.56 11.65
CA LEU A 766 26.70 19.28 11.12
C LEU A 766 27.23 18.98 9.71
N ILE A 767 27.40 20.01 8.87
CA ILE A 767 28.07 19.90 7.56
C ILE A 767 29.53 19.49 7.74
N ALA A 768 30.25 20.09 8.70
CA ALA A 768 31.61 19.68 9.02
C ALA A 768 31.69 18.22 9.52
N ASP A 769 30.72 17.79 10.32
CA ASP A 769 30.59 16.40 10.74
C ASP A 769 30.34 15.46 9.54
N ALA A 770 29.51 15.86 8.58
CA ALA A 770 29.27 15.11 7.34
C ALA A 770 30.55 14.98 6.49
N VAL A 771 31.35 16.05 6.39
CA VAL A 771 32.68 16.02 5.74
C VAL A 771 33.60 15.04 6.47
N LYS A 772 33.65 15.09 7.80
CA LYS A 772 34.44 14.15 8.61
C LYS A 772 33.99 12.70 8.40
N PHE A 773 32.69 12.46 8.35
CA PHE A 773 32.10 11.15 8.07
C PHE A 773 32.56 10.60 6.72
N LEU A 774 32.50 11.40 5.65
CA LEU A 774 32.95 10.97 4.31
C LEU A 774 34.46 10.71 4.21
N ASN A 775 35.26 11.41 5.02
CA ASN A 775 36.71 11.24 5.09
C ASN A 775 37.15 10.09 6.02
N THR A 776 36.22 9.35 6.62
CA THR A 776 36.58 8.20 7.46
C THR A 776 37.23 7.10 6.60
N GLU A 777 38.48 6.80 6.87
CA GLU A 777 39.23 5.76 6.16
C GLU A 777 38.61 4.38 6.36
N GLY A 778 38.61 3.54 5.31
CA GLY A 778 38.09 2.17 5.35
C GLY A 778 36.56 2.03 5.45
N LYS A 779 35.80 3.14 5.56
CA LYS A 779 34.34 3.09 5.64
C LYS A 779 33.70 2.73 4.29
N ARG A 780 32.82 1.72 4.31
CA ARG A 780 31.87 1.42 3.23
C ARG A 780 30.54 2.08 3.56
N PHE A 781 29.97 2.80 2.61
CA PHE A 781 28.69 3.50 2.76
C PHE A 781 27.56 2.61 2.23
N GLU A 782 26.62 2.32 3.09
CA GLU A 782 25.38 1.62 2.76
C GLU A 782 24.22 2.60 2.87
N ALA A 783 23.30 2.57 1.91
CA ALA A 783 22.07 3.36 1.99
C ALA A 783 21.02 2.58 2.80
N THR A 784 20.21 3.27 3.61
CA THR A 784 19.00 2.68 4.19
C THR A 784 18.00 2.44 3.06
N PHE A 785 17.90 1.21 2.57
CA PHE A 785 16.89 0.84 1.59
C PHE A 785 15.56 0.40 2.24
N ASP A 786 15.50 0.36 3.58
CA ASP A 786 14.37 -0.18 4.34
C ASP A 786 13.22 0.82 4.61
N ASP A 787 13.32 2.08 4.16
CA ASP A 787 12.28 3.11 4.36
C ASP A 787 11.78 3.73 3.02
N PHE A 788 11.44 2.90 2.03
CA PHE A 788 10.75 3.33 0.80
C PHE A 788 9.33 2.76 0.66
#